data_AF-A0AAD9DFW6-F1
#
_entry.id   AF-A0AAD9DFW6-F1
#
_cell.length_a   1.000
_cell.length_b   1.000
_cell.length_c   1.000
_cell.angle_alpha   90.00
_cell.angle_beta   90.00
_cell.angle_gamma   90.00
#
_symmetry.space_group_name_H-M   'P 1'
#
loop_
_entity.id
_entity.type
_entity.pdbx_description
1 polymer ?
#
loop_
_entity_poly.entity_id
_entity_poly.type
_entity_poly.pdbx_seq_one_letter_code
_entity_poly.pdbx_strand_id
1 'polypeptide(L)'
;MSAHLLTLLFLLLGGGTTTTAFQQPQSLLRSNSIFNNNNSFLTTKFTSKTATTCSTTRSIISSTKLSAEESSSINDTRPQVFATGYSTNPTSLTTAIEEATTAALASLPTATDLQYKIDLAIVSTSSLYDEPMSSIVPNIIKVIEASSGLYGYTGLNHLVGCTAGGVIGSRATTANASSESSPDDNKRECSPYEAEASPAISVTLALLPNVDITTFHVDGEDVPEFDGGLFQQEFGGSDGTEVWKRLVGLGSSSNDDDASDKDSTDPIFMMIPSPAFQNNLDDFLSGLQYAYPNGQTFGGIASTVSSLSRARLFCYSDGGNNSGNVHGNGCVGVSFKGDIQVDTMISQGAKPVGGVYRVVATGRNGPGGRGMTTAEEDEAGRSTIGAIVLDEAATAEEEQMMEEEEEDENDEPMDEKEAKQASLAAEYAKSRIPKPPLAEANFVMRRLSDDDQAFMRRALLIGLERGGSLVGRTPNELARLAKGEGHRFTVRQVASAGMKDGSVTFPLGSVDIDIGARCRFFVRDGEFAKKEAKALWMGYKKKELEGSLFGGMESDDEESPSLNPPTGCLVLPTLDRGVKLYGGKPGYESGLVSEFLPNVPSISGFFANGVLGKLDGTIAGNVGVSNENMLHGSSSQYVVFRSKTKRPIYSPYKAQQDVINAAAAKAEADAADQELAAEDEKRSKMSKSSFGSDEAAPRSENGELIVKRREVHSGRALSVSTVEWSVAEKTAKPTSALEGYMWEKETQVDRLRERTPLALLMTNCKAAMLDPTKPRPRDWIGPVKQAGSNGKFVIIPECKRMEPATGSLRKRFDVSKLVKQLTVAGASAISVNSDGVLFGGTMEDITTAREASNAAAVTQSLDSGDGVVAPPILASDLLLYPYQLYKFRLAGADAVNLVVGALESKDLLYLTKIATTIQLQVLASVTSEVQIEMLTKLGPGSIHALVLSNRELETFDFDGSGEQALSLLKNEALKAFREKHGSDVPILVEGRVGLIERDGDNAGYIKALKENGAFGAIIGGGIAAINDDSVAQSLTSWAM
;
A
#
# COMPACT_ATOMS: atom_id res chain seq x y z
N MET A 1 -9.68 -40.78 40.99
CA MET A 1 -9.81 -39.65 41.94
C MET A 1 -8.82 -38.56 41.54
N SER A 2 -9.08 -37.33 41.98
CA SER A 2 -8.38 -36.06 41.73
C SER A 2 -6.85 -36.07 41.50
N ALA A 3 -6.40 -35.20 40.56
CA ALA A 3 -5.22 -34.32 40.64
C ALA A 3 -3.80 -34.95 40.83
N HIS A 4 -2.67 -34.29 40.59
CA HIS A 4 -2.31 -33.05 39.87
C HIS A 4 -0.80 -33.10 39.54
N LEU A 5 -0.34 -32.19 38.68
CA LEU A 5 1.01 -31.60 38.64
C LEU A 5 2.28 -32.49 38.45
N LEU A 6 2.87 -32.28 37.27
CA LEU A 6 4.17 -31.58 37.09
C LEU A 6 5.51 -32.37 37.08
N THR A 7 6.40 -31.86 36.21
CA THR A 7 7.86 -31.65 36.38
C THR A 7 8.86 -32.57 35.66
N LEU A 8 9.35 -32.06 34.52
CA LEU A 8 10.74 -32.09 34.00
C LEU A 8 11.44 -33.39 33.53
N LEU A 9 12.44 -33.18 32.67
CA LEU A 9 13.28 -34.12 31.89
C LEU A 9 12.50 -34.87 30.79
N PHE A 10 12.92 -34.88 29.52
CA PHE A 10 14.27 -34.79 28.97
C PHE A 10 14.43 -33.72 27.87
N LEU A 11 15.52 -32.94 27.99
CA LEU A 11 16.21 -32.31 26.87
C LEU A 11 17.49 -33.13 26.62
N LEU A 12 18.00 -33.12 25.38
CA LEU A 12 19.33 -33.63 24.95
C LEU A 12 19.49 -35.17 24.93
N LEU A 13 19.59 -35.74 23.71
CA LEU A 13 20.74 -36.49 23.16
C LEU A 13 20.34 -37.46 22.03
N GLY A 14 21.16 -37.53 20.96
CA GLY A 14 21.02 -38.49 19.85
C GLY A 14 19.97 -38.09 18.80
N GLY A 15 20.25 -37.91 17.51
CA GLY A 15 21.46 -38.23 16.74
C GLY A 15 21.39 -39.63 16.14
N GLY A 16 21.64 -39.76 14.83
CA GLY A 16 21.74 -41.07 14.16
C GLY A 16 20.78 -41.24 12.97
N THR A 17 21.24 -40.83 11.80
CA THR A 17 20.83 -41.39 10.51
C THR A 17 21.02 -42.92 10.47
N THR A 18 20.12 -43.67 9.81
CA THR A 18 20.42 -44.59 8.68
C THR A 18 19.11 -45.29 8.24
N THR A 19 18.61 -45.10 7.01
CA THR A 19 18.93 -45.75 5.71
C THR A 19 18.22 -47.09 5.46
N THR A 20 17.72 -47.26 4.22
CA THR A 20 17.27 -48.50 3.54
C THR A 20 16.03 -49.23 4.08
N ALA A 21 15.26 -49.98 3.28
CA ALA A 21 14.92 -49.99 1.83
C ALA A 21 13.93 -51.17 1.60
N PHE A 22 13.32 -51.26 0.41
CA PHE A 22 12.43 -52.36 -0.05
C PHE A 22 11.08 -52.46 0.72
N GLN A 23 9.95 -52.91 0.15
CA GLN A 23 9.69 -53.49 -1.17
C GLN A 23 8.21 -53.23 -1.59
N GLN A 24 7.93 -52.99 -2.88
CA GLN A 24 6.59 -53.24 -3.44
C GLN A 24 6.31 -54.76 -3.46
N PRO A 25 5.05 -55.21 -3.42
CA PRO A 25 4.41 -55.51 -4.70
C PRO A 25 2.91 -55.18 -4.82
N GLN A 26 2.52 -55.09 -6.08
CA GLN A 26 1.19 -54.99 -6.68
C GLN A 26 0.13 -55.97 -6.08
N SER A 27 -1.15 -55.59 -6.07
CA SER A 27 -2.11 -55.99 -7.15
C SER A 27 -3.60 -56.12 -6.73
N LEU A 28 -4.46 -55.62 -7.63
CA LEU A 28 -5.72 -56.22 -8.15
C LEU A 28 -7.02 -56.36 -7.32
N LEU A 29 -8.11 -55.99 -8.03
CA LEU A 29 -9.53 -56.42 -7.95
C LEU A 29 -10.34 -55.94 -6.73
N ARG A 30 -11.40 -55.11 -6.86
CA ARG A 30 -12.67 -55.11 -7.65
C ARG A 30 -13.88 -55.56 -6.82
N SER A 31 -14.99 -54.86 -7.10
CA SER A 31 -16.43 -55.22 -6.96
C SER A 31 -17.15 -55.16 -5.61
N ASN A 32 -17.89 -54.04 -5.45
CA ASN A 32 -19.36 -53.92 -5.35
C ASN A 32 -20.17 -54.51 -4.17
N SER A 33 -21.27 -53.78 -3.91
CA SER A 33 -22.57 -54.21 -3.36
C SER A 33 -22.70 -54.20 -1.82
N ILE A 34 -23.87 -54.00 -1.17
CA ILE A 34 -25.21 -53.54 -1.60
C ILE A 34 -26.06 -53.18 -0.34
N PHE A 35 -27.00 -52.22 -0.46
CA PHE A 35 -28.24 -52.01 0.34
C PHE A 35 -28.27 -51.62 1.85
N ASN A 36 -28.89 -50.44 2.07
CA ASN A 36 -30.06 -50.12 2.92
C ASN A 36 -30.08 -50.13 4.47
N ASN A 37 -30.34 -48.92 4.98
CA ASN A 37 -31.46 -48.50 5.85
C ASN A 37 -31.79 -49.24 7.16
N ASN A 38 -31.77 -48.48 8.27
CA ASN A 38 -33.01 -48.03 8.92
C ASN A 38 -32.76 -46.87 9.93
N ASN A 39 -33.50 -45.75 9.74
CA ASN A 39 -34.44 -45.08 10.67
C ASN A 39 -34.07 -44.82 12.16
N SER A 40 -34.48 -43.71 12.81
CA SER A 40 -35.16 -42.46 12.37
C SER A 40 -35.39 -41.47 13.55
N PHE A 41 -35.76 -40.21 13.24
CA PHE A 41 -36.39 -39.17 14.11
C PHE A 41 -35.54 -38.60 15.29
N LEU A 42 -35.69 -37.33 15.73
CA LEU A 42 -36.81 -36.36 15.65
C LEU A 42 -36.33 -34.88 15.54
N THR A 43 -37.25 -33.97 15.20
CA THR A 43 -37.04 -32.58 14.71
C THR A 43 -37.59 -31.45 15.59
N THR A 44 -37.02 -30.23 15.53
CA THR A 44 -37.75 -28.93 15.52
C THR A 44 -36.88 -27.80 14.93
N LYS A 45 -37.20 -27.23 13.74
CA LYS A 45 -37.86 -25.91 13.45
C LYS A 45 -37.17 -24.70 14.12
N PHE A 46 -36.98 -23.52 13.50
CA PHE A 46 -37.78 -22.67 12.57
C PHE A 46 -36.80 -21.71 11.82
N THR A 47 -36.99 -21.09 10.63
CA THR A 47 -38.07 -21.03 9.61
C THR A 47 -37.46 -20.68 8.23
N SER A 48 -38.20 -20.82 7.12
CA SER A 48 -37.98 -20.13 5.83
C SER A 48 -39.28 -19.44 5.38
N LYS A 49 -39.21 -18.34 4.62
CA LYS A 49 -40.38 -17.81 3.87
C LYS A 49 -40.12 -17.85 2.37
N THR A 50 -41.07 -18.43 1.65
CA THR A 50 -41.10 -18.65 0.21
C THR A 50 -41.69 -17.47 -0.54
N ALA A 51 -41.29 -17.30 -1.81
CA ALA A 51 -42.11 -16.64 -2.83
C ALA A 51 -42.08 -17.49 -4.11
N THR A 52 -43.24 -17.60 -4.77
CA THR A 52 -43.60 -18.67 -5.72
C THR A 52 -43.17 -18.36 -7.15
N THR A 53 -42.94 -19.41 -7.93
CA THR A 53 -42.78 -19.39 -9.39
C THR A 53 -43.89 -18.64 -10.13
N CYS A 54 -43.53 -17.89 -11.18
CA CYS A 54 -44.45 -17.54 -12.26
C CYS A 54 -43.75 -17.67 -13.62
N SER A 55 -44.12 -18.68 -14.39
CA SER A 55 -43.78 -18.78 -15.82
C SER A 55 -44.87 -18.08 -16.64
N THR A 56 -44.51 -17.05 -17.43
CA THR A 56 -45.05 -16.72 -18.77
C THR A 56 -44.62 -15.31 -19.16
N THR A 57 -43.72 -15.18 -20.15
CA THR A 57 -43.79 -14.14 -21.18
C THR A 57 -42.97 -14.59 -22.39
N ARG A 58 -43.44 -14.33 -23.62
CA ARG A 58 -42.83 -14.80 -24.86
C ARG A 58 -42.91 -13.69 -25.92
N SER A 59 -41.81 -13.42 -26.62
CA SER A 59 -41.62 -12.32 -27.61
C SER A 59 -41.67 -10.91 -26.97
N ILE A 60 -41.02 -9.87 -27.50
CA ILE A 60 -40.74 -9.56 -28.92
C ILE A 60 -39.29 -9.08 -29.13
N ILE A 61 -38.50 -9.84 -29.91
CA ILE A 61 -37.41 -9.32 -30.75
C ILE A 61 -37.52 -10.00 -32.12
N SER A 62 -37.22 -9.26 -33.19
CA SER A 62 -37.37 -9.69 -34.58
C SER A 62 -36.58 -10.96 -34.89
N SER A 63 -37.28 -11.99 -35.39
CA SER A 63 -36.68 -13.28 -35.73
C SER A 63 -36.10 -13.28 -37.15
N THR A 64 -34.78 -13.42 -37.25
CA THR A 64 -34.16 -14.08 -38.41
C THR A 64 -33.68 -15.45 -37.97
N LYS A 65 -34.36 -16.49 -38.45
CA LYS A 65 -33.94 -17.88 -38.24
C LYS A 65 -32.88 -18.24 -39.27
N LEU A 66 -31.70 -18.66 -38.81
CA LEU A 66 -30.81 -19.53 -39.57
C LEU A 66 -30.61 -20.82 -38.76
N SER A 67 -30.68 -21.95 -39.45
CA SER A 67 -30.62 -23.29 -38.88
C SER A 67 -29.18 -23.70 -38.56
N ALA A 68 -28.97 -24.35 -37.43
CA ALA A 68 -27.71 -25.00 -37.11
C ALA A 68 -27.59 -26.34 -37.88
N GLU A 69 -26.58 -26.44 -38.74
CA GLU A 69 -25.76 -27.63 -39.05
C GLU A 69 -24.85 -27.31 -40.25
N GLU A 70 -23.57 -27.06 -39.99
CA GLU A 70 -22.38 -27.48 -40.76
C GLU A 70 -21.12 -26.69 -40.35
N SER A 71 -19.95 -27.34 -40.41
CA SER A 71 -18.68 -26.84 -39.91
C SER A 71 -17.89 -26.07 -40.97
N SER A 72 -17.74 -24.75 -40.81
CA SER A 72 -16.59 -23.96 -41.26
C SER A 72 -16.69 -22.55 -40.67
N SER A 73 -15.60 -21.78 -40.71
CA SER A 73 -15.45 -20.45 -40.12
C SER A 73 -16.53 -19.44 -40.55
N ILE A 74 -17.58 -19.30 -39.73
CA ILE A 74 -18.52 -18.19 -39.81
C ILE A 74 -17.98 -17.07 -38.91
N ASN A 75 -17.73 -15.90 -39.49
CA ASN A 75 -17.25 -14.72 -38.76
C ASN A 75 -18.18 -14.41 -37.58
N ASP A 76 -17.73 -14.68 -36.36
CA ASP A 76 -18.49 -14.32 -35.16
C ASP A 76 -18.45 -12.80 -35.00
N THR A 77 -19.58 -12.14 -35.21
CA THR A 77 -19.70 -10.66 -35.19
C THR A 77 -20.04 -10.10 -33.81
N ARG A 78 -19.97 -10.89 -32.74
CA ARG A 78 -20.28 -10.42 -31.38
C ARG A 78 -19.29 -9.34 -30.89
N PRO A 79 -19.70 -8.48 -29.93
CA PRO A 79 -18.79 -7.50 -29.34
C PRO A 79 -17.62 -8.21 -28.65
N GLN A 80 -16.42 -7.66 -28.78
CA GLN A 80 -15.32 -7.97 -27.88
C GLN A 80 -15.47 -7.12 -26.62
N VAL A 81 -15.41 -7.74 -25.44
CA VAL A 81 -15.70 -7.08 -24.16
C VAL A 81 -14.79 -7.63 -23.09
N PHE A 82 -14.09 -6.73 -22.38
CA PHE A 82 -13.53 -7.03 -21.08
C PHE A 82 -14.47 -6.49 -20.00
N ALA A 83 -14.79 -7.31 -19.02
CA ALA A 83 -15.61 -6.96 -17.87
C ALA A 83 -14.87 -7.31 -16.59
N THR A 84 -14.65 -6.32 -15.73
CA THR A 84 -13.91 -6.48 -14.49
C THR A 84 -14.83 -6.36 -13.30
N GLY A 85 -14.60 -7.22 -12.31
CA GLY A 85 -15.11 -7.06 -10.96
C GLY A 85 -13.96 -7.08 -9.95
N TYR A 86 -14.21 -6.53 -8.77
CA TYR A 86 -13.31 -6.61 -7.64
C TYR A 86 -14.07 -6.78 -6.32
N SER A 87 -13.38 -7.38 -5.35
CA SER A 87 -13.77 -7.44 -3.95
C SER A 87 -12.58 -7.03 -3.08
N THR A 88 -12.88 -6.30 -2.01
CA THR A 88 -11.96 -5.94 -0.92
C THR A 88 -12.33 -6.65 0.38
N ASN A 89 -13.10 -7.75 0.30
CA ASN A 89 -13.54 -8.49 1.47
C ASN A 89 -12.32 -9.17 2.13
N PRO A 90 -11.96 -8.84 3.39
CA PRO A 90 -10.79 -9.42 4.05
C PRO A 90 -11.08 -10.79 4.67
N THR A 91 -12.35 -11.11 4.91
CA THR A 91 -12.74 -12.24 5.79
C THR A 91 -12.57 -13.61 5.15
N SER A 92 -12.68 -13.71 3.82
CA SER A 92 -12.46 -14.95 3.08
C SER A 92 -12.14 -14.65 1.61
N LEU A 93 -11.11 -15.31 1.10
CA LEU A 93 -10.76 -15.35 -0.32
C LEU A 93 -11.88 -16.00 -1.15
N THR A 94 -12.51 -17.05 -0.63
CA THR A 94 -13.63 -17.71 -1.31
C THR A 94 -14.81 -16.75 -1.50
N THR A 95 -15.22 -16.01 -0.47
CA THR A 95 -16.26 -14.96 -0.61
C THR A 95 -15.83 -13.84 -1.53
N ALA A 96 -14.57 -13.39 -1.45
CA ALA A 96 -14.04 -12.34 -2.33
C ALA A 96 -14.02 -12.75 -3.81
N ILE A 97 -13.73 -14.03 -4.11
CA ILE A 97 -13.84 -14.62 -5.46
C ILE A 97 -15.30 -14.60 -5.93
N GLU A 98 -16.25 -15.03 -5.08
CA GLU A 98 -17.68 -15.03 -5.40
C GLU A 98 -18.18 -13.62 -5.73
N GLU A 99 -17.86 -12.63 -4.90
CA GLU A 99 -18.20 -11.22 -5.12
C GLU A 99 -17.59 -10.65 -6.42
N ALA A 100 -16.26 -10.82 -6.61
CA ALA A 100 -15.56 -10.25 -7.75
C ALA A 100 -15.99 -10.89 -9.08
N THR A 101 -16.14 -12.22 -9.11
CA THR A 101 -16.55 -12.95 -10.32
C THR A 101 -18.01 -12.63 -10.67
N THR A 102 -18.90 -12.53 -9.68
CA THR A 102 -20.30 -12.15 -9.91
C THR A 102 -20.42 -10.72 -10.45
N ALA A 103 -19.62 -9.77 -9.94
CA ALA A 103 -19.59 -8.40 -10.44
C ALA A 103 -19.07 -8.30 -11.88
N ALA A 104 -18.07 -9.11 -12.24
CA ALA A 104 -17.58 -9.22 -13.61
C ALA A 104 -18.65 -9.81 -14.56
N LEU A 105 -19.28 -10.91 -14.16
CA LEU A 105 -20.38 -11.55 -14.90
C LEU A 105 -21.57 -10.60 -15.13
N ALA A 106 -21.96 -9.83 -14.11
CA ALA A 106 -23.03 -8.82 -14.21
C ALA A 106 -22.72 -7.65 -15.15
N SER A 107 -21.46 -7.52 -15.57
CA SER A 107 -20.98 -6.49 -16.50
C SER A 107 -20.69 -7.05 -17.90
N LEU A 108 -21.02 -8.32 -18.18
CA LEU A 108 -20.93 -8.97 -19.48
C LEU A 108 -22.30 -9.01 -20.21
N PRO A 109 -22.31 -9.07 -21.56
CA PRO A 109 -23.54 -9.24 -22.33
C PRO A 109 -24.15 -10.64 -22.15
N THR A 110 -25.31 -10.75 -21.50
CA THR A 110 -26.04 -12.01 -21.28
C THR A 110 -26.08 -12.88 -22.53
N ALA A 111 -25.54 -14.12 -22.44
CA ALA A 111 -25.55 -15.05 -23.55
C ALA A 111 -26.97 -15.59 -23.79
N THR A 112 -27.42 -15.57 -25.05
CA THR A 112 -28.74 -16.07 -25.47
C THR A 112 -28.84 -17.59 -25.47
N ASP A 113 -27.71 -18.28 -25.57
CA ASP A 113 -27.61 -19.73 -25.70
C ASP A 113 -26.82 -20.33 -24.54
N LEU A 114 -27.42 -21.31 -23.86
CA LEU A 114 -26.92 -22.01 -22.66
C LEU A 114 -25.75 -22.97 -22.95
N GLN A 115 -24.80 -22.57 -23.79
CA GLN A 115 -23.61 -23.34 -24.16
C GLN A 115 -22.33 -22.50 -24.27
N TYR A 116 -22.40 -21.18 -24.12
CA TYR A 116 -21.24 -20.31 -24.36
C TYR A 116 -20.26 -20.28 -23.16
N LYS A 117 -18.96 -20.36 -23.42
CA LYS A 117 -17.90 -20.25 -22.41
C LYS A 117 -17.19 -18.90 -22.50
N ILE A 118 -16.69 -18.39 -21.38
CA ILE A 118 -15.85 -17.19 -21.36
C ILE A 118 -14.47 -17.55 -21.93
N ASP A 119 -13.93 -16.69 -22.79
CA ASP A 119 -12.73 -17.00 -23.57
C ASP A 119 -11.46 -16.88 -22.72
N LEU A 120 -11.34 -15.83 -21.90
CA LEU A 120 -10.21 -15.64 -20.99
C LEU A 120 -10.65 -15.02 -19.66
N ALA A 121 -10.06 -15.46 -18.55
CA ALA A 121 -10.04 -14.74 -17.29
C ALA A 121 -8.62 -14.26 -16.95
N ILE A 122 -8.50 -13.00 -16.51
CA ILE A 122 -7.27 -12.43 -15.96
C ILE A 122 -7.53 -12.14 -14.47
N VAL A 123 -6.71 -12.73 -13.60
CA VAL A 123 -6.91 -12.68 -12.14
C VAL A 123 -5.72 -12.06 -11.43
N SER A 124 -5.96 -11.04 -10.61
CA SER A 124 -4.96 -10.49 -9.70
C SER A 124 -5.50 -10.53 -8.27
N THR A 125 -4.78 -11.20 -7.37
CA THR A 125 -5.17 -11.33 -5.96
C THR A 125 -4.10 -10.77 -5.04
N SER A 126 -4.49 -10.21 -3.90
CA SER A 126 -3.55 -9.76 -2.88
C SER A 126 -2.87 -10.96 -2.23
N SER A 127 -1.55 -10.88 -2.04
CA SER A 127 -0.78 -11.93 -1.34
C SER A 127 -1.05 -11.98 0.18
N LEU A 128 -2.13 -11.35 0.67
CA LEU A 128 -2.52 -11.23 2.08
C LEU A 128 -3.59 -12.23 2.52
N TYR A 129 -4.27 -12.91 1.60
CA TYR A 129 -5.23 -13.94 1.97
C TYR A 129 -4.53 -15.18 2.54
N ASP A 130 -4.96 -15.62 3.73
CA ASP A 130 -4.44 -16.82 4.41
C ASP A 130 -4.95 -18.15 3.78
N GLU A 131 -5.98 -18.09 2.93
CA GLU A 131 -6.52 -19.26 2.23
C GLU A 131 -5.56 -19.81 1.15
N PRO A 132 -5.56 -21.13 0.86
CA PRO A 132 -4.70 -21.70 -0.17
C PRO A 132 -5.03 -21.15 -1.56
N MET A 133 -4.06 -20.48 -2.20
CA MET A 133 -4.21 -19.88 -3.55
C MET A 133 -4.64 -20.89 -4.64
N SER A 134 -4.50 -22.19 -4.41
CA SER A 134 -5.04 -23.26 -5.26
C SER A 134 -6.57 -23.31 -5.32
N SER A 135 -7.29 -22.60 -4.45
CA SER A 135 -8.76 -22.49 -4.51
C SER A 135 -9.25 -21.51 -5.58
N ILE A 136 -8.40 -20.60 -6.07
CA ILE A 136 -8.81 -19.47 -6.94
C ILE A 136 -9.44 -19.97 -8.24
N VAL A 137 -8.70 -20.76 -9.02
CA VAL A 137 -9.16 -21.30 -10.31
C VAL A 137 -10.46 -22.11 -10.18
N PRO A 138 -10.56 -23.15 -9.32
CA PRO A 138 -11.79 -23.94 -9.22
C PRO A 138 -12.98 -23.14 -8.67
N ASN A 139 -12.77 -22.17 -7.77
CA ASN A 139 -13.85 -21.33 -7.27
C ASN A 139 -14.38 -20.37 -8.36
N ILE A 140 -13.51 -19.75 -9.17
CA ILE A 140 -13.95 -18.88 -10.29
C ILE A 140 -14.79 -19.68 -11.29
N ILE A 141 -14.32 -20.87 -11.72
CA ILE A 141 -15.05 -21.74 -12.63
C ILE A 141 -16.42 -22.12 -12.04
N LYS A 142 -16.45 -22.56 -10.78
CA LYS A 142 -17.69 -22.91 -10.07
C LYS A 142 -18.70 -21.75 -9.99
N VAL A 143 -18.24 -20.51 -9.82
CA VAL A 143 -19.12 -19.33 -9.77
C VAL A 143 -19.70 -19.00 -11.15
N ILE A 144 -18.90 -19.13 -12.22
CA ILE A 144 -19.37 -19.01 -13.60
C ILE A 144 -20.44 -20.07 -13.89
N GLU A 145 -20.15 -21.34 -13.63
CA GLU A 145 -21.09 -22.46 -13.82
C GLU A 145 -22.39 -22.30 -13.01
N ALA A 146 -22.29 -21.90 -11.73
CA ALA A 146 -23.45 -21.67 -10.87
C ALA A 146 -24.32 -20.49 -11.35
N SER A 147 -23.73 -19.52 -12.03
CA SER A 147 -24.41 -18.33 -12.55
C SER A 147 -24.92 -18.50 -14.00
N SER A 148 -24.73 -19.68 -14.60
CA SER A 148 -25.16 -20.02 -15.96
C SER A 148 -26.64 -19.73 -16.22
N GLY A 149 -27.52 -20.02 -15.26
CA GLY A 149 -28.96 -19.76 -15.37
C GLY A 149 -29.35 -18.28 -15.33
N LEU A 150 -28.43 -17.37 -14.98
CA LEU A 150 -28.66 -15.92 -14.90
C LEU A 150 -27.97 -15.16 -16.05
N TYR A 151 -26.74 -15.54 -16.42
CA TYR A 151 -25.95 -14.83 -17.44
C TYR A 151 -25.70 -15.65 -18.73
N GLY A 152 -26.06 -16.93 -18.77
CA GLY A 152 -25.97 -17.80 -19.94
C GLY A 152 -24.62 -18.51 -20.15
N TYR A 153 -23.59 -18.19 -19.36
CA TYR A 153 -22.25 -18.78 -19.50
C TYR A 153 -22.12 -20.14 -18.80
N THR A 154 -21.54 -21.13 -19.49
CA THR A 154 -21.43 -22.51 -18.99
C THR A 154 -20.05 -22.90 -18.46
N GLY A 155 -19.05 -22.03 -18.57
CA GLY A 155 -17.69 -22.30 -18.14
C GLY A 155 -16.67 -21.29 -18.67
N LEU A 156 -15.40 -21.67 -18.62
CA LEU A 156 -14.25 -20.81 -18.91
C LEU A 156 -13.23 -21.61 -19.74
N ASN A 157 -12.70 -21.03 -20.81
CA ASN A 157 -11.72 -21.67 -21.68
C ASN A 157 -10.30 -21.51 -21.13
N HIS A 158 -9.89 -20.28 -20.79
CA HIS A 158 -8.55 -19.97 -20.32
C HIS A 158 -8.56 -19.07 -19.07
N LEU A 159 -7.56 -19.22 -18.20
CA LEU A 159 -7.31 -18.29 -17.12
C LEU A 159 -5.81 -18.12 -16.88
N VAL A 160 -5.37 -16.87 -16.75
CA VAL A 160 -4.05 -16.50 -16.24
C VAL A 160 -4.16 -15.55 -15.06
N GLY A 161 -3.13 -15.49 -14.23
CA GLY A 161 -3.11 -14.51 -13.15
C GLY A 161 -1.93 -14.63 -12.22
N CYS A 162 -1.93 -13.80 -11.19
CA CYS A 162 -0.94 -13.88 -10.11
C CYS A 162 -1.43 -13.33 -8.77
N THR A 163 -0.66 -13.59 -7.73
CA THR A 163 -0.64 -12.74 -6.55
C THR A 163 0.10 -11.44 -6.84
N ALA A 164 -0.34 -10.34 -6.24
CA ALA A 164 0.28 -9.03 -6.31
C ALA A 164 0.36 -8.34 -4.94
N GLY A 165 1.17 -7.29 -4.85
CA GLY A 165 1.26 -6.34 -3.73
C GLY A 165 0.21 -5.23 -3.77
N GLY A 166 -0.53 -5.13 -4.86
CA GLY A 166 -1.70 -4.28 -5.02
C GLY A 166 -2.50 -4.73 -6.24
N VAL A 167 -3.81 -4.54 -6.20
CA VAL A 167 -4.78 -5.03 -7.19
C VAL A 167 -5.56 -3.86 -7.77
N ILE A 168 -5.81 -3.87 -9.08
CA ILE A 168 -6.61 -2.86 -9.78
C ILE A 168 -7.80 -3.55 -10.40
N GLY A 169 -8.99 -3.00 -10.18
CA GLY A 169 -10.21 -3.43 -10.85
C GLY A 169 -11.17 -2.27 -11.06
N SER A 170 -12.31 -2.53 -11.67
CA SER A 170 -13.37 -1.55 -11.86
C SER A 170 -14.73 -2.14 -11.54
N ARG A 171 -15.74 -1.28 -11.42
CA ARG A 171 -17.16 -1.66 -11.53
C ARG A 171 -17.82 -0.83 -12.61
N ALA A 172 -18.76 -1.43 -13.35
CA ALA A 172 -19.64 -0.68 -14.24
C ALA A 172 -20.38 0.41 -13.45
N THR A 173 -20.52 1.60 -14.02
CA THR A 173 -21.38 2.65 -13.45
C THR A 173 -22.85 2.24 -13.58
N THR A 174 -23.68 2.66 -12.63
CA THR A 174 -25.11 2.31 -12.60
C THR A 174 -25.97 3.56 -12.43
N ALA A 175 -27.22 3.50 -12.89
CA ALA A 175 -28.14 4.64 -12.91
C ALA A 175 -28.53 5.18 -11.51
N ASN A 176 -28.24 4.44 -10.45
CA ASN A 176 -28.55 4.79 -9.05
C ASN A 176 -27.28 5.15 -8.24
N ALA A 177 -26.27 5.76 -8.89
CA ALA A 177 -25.17 6.40 -8.15
C ALA A 177 -25.74 7.41 -7.14
N SER A 178 -25.37 7.25 -5.86
CA SER A 178 -25.92 8.05 -4.76
C SER A 178 -25.54 9.53 -4.89
N SER A 179 -26.19 10.39 -4.09
CA SER A 179 -25.93 11.83 -3.96
C SER A 179 -24.52 12.20 -3.44
N GLU A 180 -23.62 11.22 -3.34
CA GLU A 180 -22.21 11.36 -2.96
C GLU A 180 -21.26 11.19 -4.17
N SER A 181 -21.77 10.78 -5.33
CA SER A 181 -21.02 10.74 -6.58
C SER A 181 -20.74 12.15 -7.12
N SER A 182 -19.57 12.35 -7.73
CA SER A 182 -19.27 13.61 -8.42
C SER A 182 -20.18 13.74 -9.65
N PRO A 183 -20.67 14.93 -10.02
CA PRO A 183 -21.46 15.11 -11.25
C PRO A 183 -20.74 14.70 -12.55
N ASP A 184 -19.42 14.44 -12.51
CA ASP A 184 -18.65 13.87 -13.62
C ASP A 184 -18.61 12.33 -13.66
N ASP A 185 -18.94 11.62 -12.58
CA ASP A 185 -18.94 10.13 -12.57
C ASP A 185 -20.06 9.56 -13.46
N ASN A 186 -21.17 10.29 -13.59
CA ASN A 186 -22.30 9.96 -14.48
C ASN A 186 -21.97 10.06 -15.99
N LYS A 187 -20.70 10.31 -16.36
CA LYS A 187 -20.22 10.40 -17.75
C LYS A 187 -19.27 9.25 -18.15
N ARG A 188 -19.00 8.30 -17.24
CA ARG A 188 -18.01 7.23 -17.41
C ARG A 188 -18.70 5.86 -17.43
N GLU A 189 -18.20 4.91 -18.22
CA GLU A 189 -18.77 3.54 -18.25
C GLU A 189 -18.35 2.68 -17.05
N CYS A 190 -17.16 2.93 -16.48
CA CYS A 190 -16.70 2.24 -15.28
C CYS A 190 -16.01 3.18 -14.29
N SER A 191 -16.06 2.79 -13.01
CA SER A 191 -15.33 3.43 -11.91
C SER A 191 -14.20 2.49 -11.45
N PRO A 192 -12.92 2.89 -11.58
CA PRO A 192 -11.79 2.08 -11.16
C PRO A 192 -11.53 2.18 -9.65
N TYR A 193 -10.87 1.16 -9.12
CA TYR A 193 -10.45 1.06 -7.74
C TYR A 193 -9.06 0.40 -7.65
N GLU A 194 -8.14 1.05 -6.91
CA GLU A 194 -6.79 0.55 -6.65
C GLU A 194 -6.70 0.13 -5.18
N ALA A 195 -6.52 -1.17 -4.94
CA ALA A 195 -6.34 -1.77 -3.63
C ALA A 195 -4.84 -2.02 -3.37
N GLU A 196 -4.16 -1.07 -2.72
CA GLU A 196 -2.77 -1.23 -2.28
C GLU A 196 -2.68 -1.77 -0.85
N ALA A 197 -1.82 -2.76 -0.61
CA ALA A 197 -1.49 -3.29 0.73
C ALA A 197 -2.66 -3.79 1.61
N SER A 198 -3.84 -4.03 1.02
CA SER A 198 -5.02 -4.62 1.66
C SER A 198 -5.42 -5.95 0.99
N PRO A 199 -6.22 -6.81 1.65
CA PRO A 199 -6.83 -7.97 1.01
C PRO A 199 -7.81 -7.52 -0.08
N ALA A 200 -7.54 -7.91 -1.32
CA ALA A 200 -8.40 -7.64 -2.45
C ALA A 200 -8.15 -8.65 -3.57
N ILE A 201 -9.16 -8.89 -4.40
CA ILE A 201 -9.04 -9.67 -5.64
C ILE A 201 -9.79 -8.94 -6.76
N SER A 202 -9.20 -8.95 -7.96
CA SER A 202 -9.88 -8.57 -9.18
C SER A 202 -9.93 -9.77 -10.13
N VAL A 203 -11.09 -9.94 -10.74
CA VAL A 203 -11.36 -10.94 -11.77
C VAL A 203 -11.85 -10.17 -12.98
N THR A 204 -11.07 -10.23 -14.07
CA THR A 204 -11.45 -9.70 -15.38
C THR A 204 -11.85 -10.86 -16.26
N LEU A 205 -13.03 -10.82 -16.85
CA LEU A 205 -13.56 -11.81 -17.78
C LEU A 205 -13.61 -11.18 -19.18
N ALA A 206 -13.13 -11.88 -20.19
CA ALA A 206 -13.03 -11.39 -21.56
C ALA A 206 -13.80 -12.30 -22.53
N LEU A 207 -14.56 -11.68 -23.42
CA LEU A 207 -15.15 -12.31 -24.60
C LEU A 207 -14.37 -11.85 -25.81
N LEU A 208 -13.75 -12.79 -26.52
CA LEU A 208 -12.79 -12.53 -27.59
C LEU A 208 -13.10 -13.35 -28.85
N PRO A 209 -14.29 -13.18 -29.47
CA PRO A 209 -14.61 -13.83 -30.74
C PRO A 209 -13.57 -13.54 -31.82
N ASN A 210 -13.24 -14.58 -32.60
CA ASN A 210 -12.21 -14.62 -33.65
C ASN A 210 -10.78 -14.28 -33.15
N VAL A 211 -10.48 -14.62 -31.89
CA VAL A 211 -9.12 -14.55 -31.32
C VAL A 211 -8.71 -15.94 -30.86
N ASP A 212 -7.64 -16.47 -31.42
CA ASP A 212 -7.03 -17.71 -30.95
C ASP A 212 -6.21 -17.40 -29.70
N ILE A 213 -6.53 -18.09 -28.60
CA ILE A 213 -5.90 -17.90 -27.29
C ILE A 213 -5.15 -19.18 -26.94
N THR A 214 -3.90 -19.04 -26.52
CA THR A 214 -3.11 -20.16 -25.96
C THR A 214 -2.44 -19.69 -24.68
N THR A 215 -2.57 -20.48 -23.60
CA THR A 215 -1.97 -20.18 -22.30
C THR A 215 -0.83 -21.13 -22.01
N PHE A 216 0.28 -20.57 -21.51
CA PHE A 216 1.51 -21.31 -21.29
C PHE A 216 2.10 -21.02 -19.89
N HIS A 217 2.87 -21.99 -19.40
CA HIS A 217 3.79 -21.83 -18.27
C HIS A 217 5.16 -22.35 -18.73
N VAL A 218 6.20 -21.58 -18.46
CA VAL A 218 7.61 -21.91 -18.75
C VAL A 218 8.38 -21.81 -17.43
N ASP A 219 9.09 -22.86 -17.01
CA ASP A 219 10.03 -22.76 -15.89
C ASP A 219 11.38 -22.19 -16.35
N GLY A 220 12.15 -21.61 -15.44
CA GLY A 220 13.46 -21.04 -15.75
C GLY A 220 14.49 -22.09 -16.20
N GLU A 221 14.30 -23.34 -15.76
CA GLU A 221 15.14 -24.48 -16.16
C GLU A 221 14.87 -24.95 -17.62
N ASP A 222 13.71 -24.59 -18.20
CA ASP A 222 13.34 -24.94 -19.58
C ASP A 222 13.77 -23.86 -20.60
N VAL A 223 14.26 -22.69 -20.15
CA VAL A 223 14.71 -21.59 -21.01
C VAL A 223 16.14 -21.83 -21.48
N PRO A 224 16.40 -21.97 -22.80
CA PRO A 224 17.76 -21.99 -23.32
C PRO A 224 18.46 -20.64 -23.13
N GLU A 225 19.78 -20.63 -22.94
CA GLU A 225 20.59 -19.41 -23.08
C GLU A 225 20.44 -18.86 -24.51
N PHE A 226 20.40 -17.53 -24.72
CA PHE A 226 20.25 -16.95 -26.06
C PHE A 226 21.59 -16.51 -26.65
N ASP A 227 22.12 -17.30 -27.59
CA ASP A 227 23.45 -17.10 -28.20
C ASP A 227 23.50 -16.18 -29.45
N GLY A 228 22.41 -15.45 -29.73
CA GLY A 228 22.28 -14.63 -30.94
C GLY A 228 21.90 -15.41 -32.21
N GLY A 229 21.48 -16.68 -32.09
CA GLY A 229 20.97 -17.49 -33.20
C GLY A 229 21.97 -18.50 -33.78
N LEU A 230 23.03 -18.82 -33.04
CA LEU A 230 24.03 -19.84 -33.37
C LEU A 230 23.59 -21.28 -33.03
N PHE A 231 22.43 -21.46 -32.36
CA PHE A 231 21.75 -22.71 -31.98
C PHE A 231 21.58 -23.81 -33.06
N GLN A 232 22.00 -23.59 -34.31
CA GLN A 232 21.87 -24.53 -35.42
C GLN A 232 22.63 -25.87 -35.26
N GLN A 233 23.64 -25.98 -34.38
CA GLN A 233 24.56 -27.13 -34.42
C GLN A 233 24.28 -28.30 -33.46
N GLU A 234 23.58 -28.12 -32.33
CA GLU A 234 23.50 -29.20 -31.31
C GLU A 234 22.22 -30.06 -31.35
N PHE A 235 21.10 -29.56 -31.90
CA PHE A 235 19.78 -30.24 -31.79
C PHE A 235 19.13 -30.72 -33.10
N GLY A 236 19.82 -30.65 -34.25
CA GLY A 236 19.48 -31.44 -35.44
C GLY A 236 18.09 -31.23 -36.07
N GLY A 237 17.46 -30.08 -35.84
CA GLY A 237 16.16 -29.67 -36.40
C GLY A 237 16.29 -28.56 -37.46
N SER A 238 15.26 -28.37 -38.28
CA SER A 238 15.30 -27.53 -39.50
C SER A 238 15.04 -26.03 -39.30
N ASP A 239 14.67 -25.58 -38.09
CA ASP A 239 14.49 -24.16 -37.76
C ASP A 239 14.82 -23.95 -36.26
N GLY A 240 15.70 -22.99 -35.95
CA GLY A 240 16.12 -22.67 -34.59
C GLY A 240 15.04 -21.95 -33.76
N THR A 241 13.95 -21.50 -34.39
CA THR A 241 12.84 -20.84 -33.69
C THR A 241 11.88 -21.82 -33.02
N GLU A 242 11.82 -23.10 -33.43
CA GLU A 242 10.81 -24.06 -32.97
C GLU A 242 10.84 -24.34 -31.45
N VAL A 243 12.02 -24.27 -30.81
CA VAL A 243 12.13 -24.40 -29.35
C VAL A 243 11.33 -23.31 -28.65
N TRP A 244 11.49 -22.06 -29.10
CA TRP A 244 10.80 -20.89 -28.56
C TRP A 244 9.28 -20.93 -28.84
N LYS A 245 8.87 -21.30 -30.07
CA LYS A 245 7.45 -21.50 -30.41
C LYS A 245 6.81 -22.57 -29.52
N ARG A 246 7.52 -23.67 -29.25
CA ARG A 246 7.06 -24.76 -28.38
C ARG A 246 6.91 -24.34 -26.92
N LEU A 247 7.82 -23.51 -26.38
CA LEU A 247 7.72 -23.00 -25.00
C LEU A 247 6.43 -22.20 -24.76
N VAL A 248 5.94 -21.46 -25.76
CA VAL A 248 4.66 -20.72 -25.69
C VAL A 248 3.44 -21.52 -26.19
N GLY A 249 3.60 -22.81 -26.49
CA GLY A 249 2.52 -23.69 -26.94
C GLY A 249 2.11 -23.55 -28.41
N LEU A 250 2.90 -22.85 -29.22
CA LEU A 250 2.63 -22.54 -30.64
C LEU A 250 3.50 -23.35 -31.64
N GLY A 251 4.13 -24.43 -31.17
CA GLY A 251 4.94 -25.31 -32.03
C GLY A 251 4.09 -26.15 -33.00
N SER A 252 4.63 -26.47 -34.17
CA SER A 252 3.87 -27.07 -35.28
C SER A 252 3.18 -28.40 -34.94
N SER A 253 1.84 -28.40 -34.93
CA SER A 253 1.05 -29.62 -35.13
C SER A 253 1.17 -30.08 -36.59
N SER A 254 1.46 -31.35 -36.80
CA SER A 254 1.63 -31.93 -38.15
C SER A 254 0.35 -31.84 -39.00
N ASN A 255 0.36 -30.97 -40.03
CA ASN A 255 -0.23 -31.20 -41.38
C ASN A 255 -0.19 -29.98 -42.31
N ASP A 256 0.24 -28.79 -41.86
CA ASP A 256 0.25 -27.56 -42.68
C ASP A 256 1.45 -27.50 -43.66
N ASP A 257 1.49 -28.42 -44.63
CA ASP A 257 2.37 -28.36 -45.81
C ASP A 257 1.80 -27.41 -46.91
N ASP A 258 0.58 -26.86 -46.73
CA ASP A 258 -0.03 -25.91 -47.66
C ASP A 258 0.50 -24.49 -47.43
N ALA A 259 1.58 -24.16 -48.15
CA ALA A 259 2.25 -22.85 -48.19
C ALA A 259 1.42 -21.73 -48.86
N SER A 260 0.11 -21.68 -48.59
CA SER A 260 -0.84 -20.71 -49.16
C SER A 260 -1.60 -19.88 -48.14
N ASP A 261 -1.52 -20.18 -46.84
CA ASP A 261 -2.28 -19.43 -45.84
C ASP A 261 -1.59 -18.09 -45.51
N LYS A 262 -2.25 -16.99 -45.86
CA LYS A 262 -1.63 -15.65 -45.98
C LYS A 262 -1.76 -14.77 -44.73
N ASP A 263 -2.43 -15.22 -43.67
CA ASP A 263 -2.56 -14.49 -42.41
C ASP A 263 -1.34 -14.69 -41.48
N SER A 264 -0.19 -14.25 -42.01
CA SER A 264 1.12 -14.22 -41.37
C SER A 264 1.25 -13.05 -40.38
N THR A 265 0.36 -12.93 -39.40
CA THR A 265 0.53 -11.98 -38.28
C THR A 265 1.14 -12.66 -37.06
N ASP A 266 2.27 -12.13 -36.59
CA ASP A 266 2.89 -12.55 -35.34
C ASP A 266 1.95 -12.33 -34.14
N PRO A 267 1.98 -13.22 -33.13
CA PRO A 267 1.11 -13.16 -31.97
C PRO A 267 1.45 -12.00 -31.02
N ILE A 268 0.45 -11.59 -30.23
CA ILE A 268 0.63 -10.68 -29.10
C ILE A 268 0.79 -11.53 -27.83
N PHE A 269 1.78 -11.21 -26.99
CA PHE A 269 2.09 -11.93 -25.75
C PHE A 269 1.80 -11.07 -24.52
N MET A 270 0.89 -11.54 -23.66
CA MET A 270 0.77 -11.09 -22.27
C MET A 270 1.62 -11.98 -21.37
N MET A 271 2.52 -11.40 -20.58
CA MET A 271 3.47 -12.16 -19.75
C MET A 271 3.45 -11.74 -18.28
N ILE A 272 3.40 -12.73 -17.39
CA ILE A 272 3.45 -12.58 -15.95
C ILE A 272 4.57 -13.47 -15.38
N PRO A 273 5.84 -13.03 -15.45
CA PRO A 273 6.95 -13.73 -14.82
C PRO A 273 6.88 -13.62 -13.28
N SER A 274 7.32 -14.67 -12.60
CA SER A 274 7.60 -14.60 -11.16
C SER A 274 8.90 -13.81 -10.90
N PRO A 275 9.09 -13.21 -9.70
CA PRO A 275 10.33 -12.51 -9.35
C PRO A 275 11.61 -13.35 -9.48
N ALA A 276 11.51 -14.68 -9.40
CA ALA A 276 12.65 -15.59 -9.54
C ALA A 276 13.01 -15.89 -11.01
N PHE A 277 12.07 -15.73 -11.95
CA PHE A 277 12.31 -15.89 -13.38
C PHE A 277 13.08 -14.70 -14.01
N GLN A 278 13.29 -13.61 -13.26
CA GLN A 278 13.97 -12.40 -13.76
C GLN A 278 15.36 -12.69 -14.37
N ASN A 279 16.07 -13.73 -13.90
CA ASN A 279 17.38 -14.09 -14.43
C ASN A 279 17.33 -14.74 -15.83
N ASN A 280 16.22 -15.39 -16.19
CA ASN A 280 16.02 -16.04 -17.49
C ASN A 280 15.18 -15.17 -18.45
N LEU A 281 14.71 -14.02 -17.98
CA LEU A 281 13.75 -13.18 -18.70
C LEU A 281 14.35 -12.56 -19.96
N ASP A 282 15.60 -12.11 -19.90
CA ASP A 282 16.26 -11.44 -21.03
C ASP A 282 16.54 -12.44 -22.18
N ASP A 283 16.99 -13.67 -21.87
CA ASP A 283 17.09 -14.77 -22.84
C ASP A 283 15.73 -15.13 -23.44
N PHE A 284 14.70 -15.27 -22.60
CA PHE A 284 13.36 -15.66 -23.05
C PHE A 284 12.71 -14.59 -23.94
N LEU A 285 12.84 -13.31 -23.58
CA LEU A 285 12.38 -12.19 -24.43
C LEU A 285 13.15 -12.13 -25.75
N SER A 286 14.47 -12.35 -25.73
CA SER A 286 15.31 -12.36 -26.94
C SER A 286 14.96 -13.53 -27.86
N GLY A 287 14.77 -14.73 -27.31
CA GLY A 287 14.35 -15.92 -28.04
C GLY A 287 12.95 -15.80 -28.64
N LEU A 288 11.99 -15.24 -27.91
CA LEU A 288 10.65 -14.92 -28.45
C LEU A 288 10.71 -13.86 -29.54
N GLN A 289 11.52 -12.80 -29.37
CA GLN A 289 11.71 -11.75 -30.37
C GLN A 289 12.43 -12.27 -31.63
N TYR A 290 13.26 -13.31 -31.51
CA TYR A 290 13.86 -14.03 -32.62
C TYR A 290 12.84 -14.93 -33.35
N ALA A 291 11.97 -15.62 -32.61
CA ALA A 291 10.92 -16.48 -33.18
C ALA A 291 9.74 -15.70 -33.81
N TYR A 292 9.43 -14.52 -33.28
CA TYR A 292 8.33 -13.66 -33.71
C TYR A 292 8.81 -12.20 -33.86
N PRO A 293 9.46 -11.82 -34.98
CA PRO A 293 10.10 -10.52 -35.15
C PRO A 293 9.17 -9.30 -35.00
N ASN A 294 7.88 -9.45 -35.30
CA ASN A 294 6.86 -8.41 -35.16
C ASN A 294 5.94 -8.67 -33.95
N GLY A 295 6.22 -9.71 -33.17
CA GLY A 295 5.48 -10.04 -31.96
C GLY A 295 5.53 -8.90 -30.93
N GLN A 296 4.38 -8.59 -30.34
CA GLN A 296 4.27 -7.55 -29.32
C GLN A 296 4.20 -8.19 -27.95
N THR A 297 5.04 -7.76 -27.01
CA THR A 297 5.04 -8.27 -25.63
C THR A 297 4.62 -7.16 -24.66
N PHE A 298 3.74 -7.48 -23.72
CA PHE A 298 3.38 -6.63 -22.59
C PHE A 298 3.19 -7.44 -21.31
N GLY A 299 3.17 -6.76 -20.15
CA GLY A 299 2.88 -7.40 -18.87
C GLY A 299 3.73 -6.89 -17.72
N GLY A 300 3.87 -7.69 -16.68
CA GLY A 300 4.59 -7.26 -15.48
C GLY A 300 4.96 -8.41 -14.55
N ILE A 301 6.09 -8.24 -13.85
CA ILE A 301 6.58 -9.21 -12.87
C ILE A 301 5.58 -9.29 -11.71
N ALA A 302 5.08 -10.49 -11.43
CA ALA A 302 4.22 -10.76 -10.28
C ALA A 302 4.86 -10.31 -8.97
N SER A 303 4.05 -9.92 -7.99
CA SER A 303 4.56 -9.26 -6.79
C SER A 303 3.84 -9.71 -5.52
N THR A 304 4.21 -9.16 -4.38
CA THR A 304 3.64 -9.51 -3.08
C THR A 304 3.69 -8.31 -2.14
N VAL A 305 2.78 -8.23 -1.17
CA VAL A 305 2.78 -7.16 -0.15
C VAL A 305 3.99 -7.25 0.79
N SER A 306 4.59 -8.44 0.92
CA SER A 306 5.74 -8.70 1.79
C SER A 306 6.82 -9.51 1.09
N SER A 307 8.08 -9.10 1.23
CA SER A 307 9.26 -9.81 0.71
C SER A 307 9.50 -11.20 1.35
N LEU A 308 8.68 -11.59 2.34
CA LEU A 308 8.66 -12.93 2.93
C LEU A 308 7.66 -13.87 2.23
N SER A 309 6.71 -13.31 1.47
CA SER A 309 5.76 -14.09 0.66
C SER A 309 6.37 -14.35 -0.72
N ARG A 310 6.09 -15.52 -1.28
CA ARG A 310 6.45 -15.85 -2.67
C ARG A 310 5.26 -15.58 -3.56
N ALA A 311 5.49 -14.84 -4.66
CA ALA A 311 4.47 -14.65 -5.67
C ALA A 311 4.01 -16.02 -6.21
N ARG A 312 2.71 -16.15 -6.46
CA ARG A 312 2.10 -17.31 -7.13
C ARG A 312 1.56 -16.88 -8.47
N LEU A 313 1.69 -17.76 -9.46
CA LEU A 313 1.12 -17.59 -10.80
C LEU A 313 0.00 -18.62 -10.99
N PHE A 314 -1.06 -18.24 -11.68
CA PHE A 314 -2.23 -19.08 -11.96
C PHE A 314 -2.27 -19.34 -13.46
N CYS A 315 -2.35 -20.61 -13.88
CA CYS A 315 -2.51 -20.97 -15.28
C CYS A 315 -3.54 -22.08 -15.43
N TYR A 316 -4.52 -21.86 -16.31
CA TYR A 316 -5.57 -22.82 -16.62
C TYR A 316 -5.93 -22.78 -18.11
N SER A 317 -6.10 -23.96 -18.69
CA SER A 317 -6.72 -24.16 -20.00
C SER A 317 -7.67 -25.35 -19.92
N ASP A 318 -8.91 -25.17 -20.35
CA ASP A 318 -9.85 -26.27 -20.51
C ASP A 318 -9.34 -27.28 -21.54
N GLY A 319 -9.52 -28.56 -21.28
CA GLY A 319 -9.01 -29.68 -22.10
C GLY A 319 -7.48 -29.79 -22.25
N GLY A 320 -6.69 -28.85 -21.74
CA GLY A 320 -5.24 -28.78 -21.94
C GLY A 320 -4.40 -29.38 -20.81
N ASN A 321 -3.07 -29.44 -21.00
CA ASN A 321 -2.11 -29.93 -19.99
C ASN A 321 -2.06 -29.05 -18.72
N ASN A 322 -2.53 -27.81 -18.78
CA ASN A 322 -2.56 -26.85 -17.68
C ASN A 322 -3.92 -26.88 -16.96
N SER A 323 -4.24 -27.98 -16.28
CA SER A 323 -5.53 -28.16 -15.59
C SER A 323 -5.61 -27.46 -14.21
N GLY A 324 -5.42 -26.14 -14.18
CA GLY A 324 -5.64 -25.31 -12.98
C GLY A 324 -4.47 -25.27 -12.00
N ASN A 325 -3.25 -25.24 -12.53
CA ASN A 325 -2.03 -25.27 -11.74
C ASN A 325 -1.70 -23.91 -11.11
N VAL A 326 -1.13 -23.95 -9.90
CA VAL A 326 -0.59 -22.77 -9.21
C VAL A 326 0.92 -22.91 -9.10
N HIS A 327 1.62 -22.08 -9.87
CA HIS A 327 3.07 -22.13 -10.00
C HIS A 327 3.73 -21.19 -9.00
N GLY A 328 4.90 -21.59 -8.49
CA GLY A 328 5.70 -20.78 -7.56
C GLY A 328 6.98 -20.19 -8.17
N ASN A 329 7.24 -20.50 -9.44
CA ASN A 329 8.38 -20.06 -10.25
C ASN A 329 7.97 -20.02 -11.73
N GLY A 330 8.86 -19.54 -12.60
CA GLY A 330 8.65 -19.50 -14.04
C GLY A 330 7.91 -18.24 -14.51
N CYS A 331 7.43 -18.29 -15.75
CA CYS A 331 6.57 -17.30 -16.36
C CYS A 331 5.27 -17.94 -16.84
N VAL A 332 4.13 -17.33 -16.49
CA VAL A 332 2.83 -17.64 -17.07
C VAL A 332 2.51 -16.60 -18.13
N GLY A 333 1.90 -16.99 -19.25
CA GLY A 333 1.50 -16.04 -20.28
C GLY A 333 0.34 -16.50 -21.15
N VAL A 334 -0.09 -15.58 -21.99
CA VAL A 334 -1.12 -15.75 -23.02
C VAL A 334 -0.55 -15.29 -24.34
N SER A 335 -0.65 -16.11 -25.38
CA SER A 335 -0.50 -15.65 -26.76
C SER A 335 -1.88 -15.43 -27.39
N PHE A 336 -2.05 -14.31 -28.08
CA PHE A 336 -3.25 -13.99 -28.85
C PHE A 336 -2.91 -13.90 -30.34
N LYS A 337 -3.68 -14.58 -31.20
CA LYS A 337 -3.65 -14.44 -32.66
C LYS A 337 -5.07 -14.12 -33.18
N GLY A 338 -5.19 -13.52 -34.36
CA GLY A 338 -6.48 -13.16 -34.96
C GLY A 338 -6.90 -11.71 -34.68
N ASP A 339 -8.19 -11.49 -34.42
CA ASP A 339 -8.85 -10.17 -34.41
C ASP A 339 -8.64 -9.39 -33.10
N ILE A 340 -7.39 -9.07 -32.75
CA ILE A 340 -7.06 -8.31 -31.56
C ILE A 340 -5.89 -7.36 -31.81
N GLN A 341 -5.98 -6.15 -31.26
CA GLN A 341 -4.95 -5.13 -31.25
C GLN A 341 -4.72 -4.67 -29.80
N VAL A 342 -3.47 -4.36 -29.48
CA VAL A 342 -3.07 -3.84 -28.17
C VAL A 342 -2.21 -2.60 -28.34
N ASP A 343 -2.68 -1.46 -27.84
CA ASP A 343 -1.87 -0.23 -27.76
C ASP A 343 -1.20 -0.18 -26.37
N THR A 344 0.12 0.04 -26.32
CA THR A 344 0.88 0.10 -25.05
C THR A 344 1.47 1.48 -24.83
N MET A 345 1.51 1.94 -23.58
CA MET A 345 2.20 3.16 -23.16
C MET A 345 2.93 2.87 -21.85
N ILE A 346 4.16 3.35 -21.71
CA ILE A 346 4.93 3.24 -20.45
C ILE A 346 5.31 4.64 -19.99
N SER A 347 4.83 5.05 -18.81
CA SER A 347 5.39 6.19 -18.08
C SER A 347 6.61 5.71 -17.29
N GLN A 348 7.70 6.47 -17.37
CA GLN A 348 8.92 6.24 -16.62
C GLN A 348 8.88 6.93 -15.24
N GLY A 349 8.26 8.10 -15.11
CA GLY A 349 8.03 8.82 -13.84
C GLY A 349 9.29 9.47 -13.27
N ALA A 350 10.13 10.01 -14.15
CA ALA A 350 11.51 10.39 -13.83
C ALA A 350 11.85 11.76 -14.42
N LYS A 351 12.15 12.71 -13.54
CA LYS A 351 12.46 14.10 -13.88
C LYS A 351 13.93 14.23 -14.32
N PRO A 352 14.24 14.78 -15.51
CA PRO A 352 15.62 15.02 -15.92
C PRO A 352 16.30 16.10 -15.06
N VAL A 353 17.58 15.92 -14.74
CA VAL A 353 18.38 16.88 -13.96
C VAL A 353 19.80 17.05 -14.50
N GLY A 354 20.31 18.28 -14.43
CA GLY A 354 21.59 18.67 -15.03
C GLY A 354 21.53 18.74 -16.56
N GLY A 355 22.68 19.01 -17.20
CA GLY A 355 22.81 19.04 -18.66
C GLY A 355 22.88 17.64 -19.29
N VAL A 356 23.01 17.59 -20.61
CA VAL A 356 23.22 16.34 -21.35
C VAL A 356 24.71 16.02 -21.41
N TYR A 357 25.08 14.78 -21.13
CA TYR A 357 26.47 14.31 -21.14
C TYR A 357 26.70 13.32 -22.28
N ARG A 358 27.96 13.14 -22.65
CA ARG A 358 28.45 12.12 -23.58
C ARG A 358 29.36 11.13 -22.86
N VAL A 359 29.13 9.85 -23.04
CA VAL A 359 30.01 8.76 -22.57
C VAL A 359 31.30 8.81 -23.38
N VAL A 360 32.44 8.86 -22.68
CA VAL A 360 33.78 8.93 -23.30
C VAL A 360 34.73 7.82 -22.87
N ALA A 361 34.36 7.01 -21.87
CA ALA A 361 35.03 5.77 -21.54
C ALA A 361 34.04 4.78 -20.89
N THR A 362 34.21 3.49 -21.20
CA THR A 362 33.46 2.36 -20.63
C THR A 362 34.39 1.44 -19.83
N GLY A 363 33.82 0.69 -18.88
CA GLY A 363 34.57 -0.17 -17.97
C GLY A 363 35.59 0.57 -17.09
N ARG A 364 36.57 -0.18 -16.55
CA ARG A 364 37.65 0.36 -15.70
C ARG A 364 38.72 1.17 -16.46
N ASN A 365 38.60 1.31 -17.78
CA ASN A 365 39.55 2.04 -18.63
C ASN A 365 39.33 3.56 -18.62
N GLY A 366 39.05 4.11 -17.43
CA GLY A 366 39.24 5.54 -17.17
C GLY A 366 40.73 5.92 -17.29
N PRO A 367 41.04 7.23 -17.40
CA PRO A 367 42.41 7.71 -17.63
C PRO A 367 43.34 7.38 -16.45
N GLY A 368 43.99 6.21 -16.52
CA GLY A 368 44.88 5.67 -15.47
C GLY A 368 44.94 4.14 -15.38
N GLY A 369 44.00 3.41 -16.00
CA GLY A 369 43.97 1.94 -15.97
C GLY A 369 45.03 1.27 -16.86
N ARG A 370 45.78 0.30 -16.30
CA ARG A 370 46.64 -0.65 -17.03
C ARG A 370 46.16 -2.07 -16.71
N GLY A 371 45.72 -2.84 -17.71
CA GLY A 371 45.40 -4.24 -17.54
C GLY A 371 44.79 -4.84 -18.80
N MET A 372 45.28 -6.01 -19.22
CA MET A 372 44.65 -6.86 -20.24
C MET A 372 43.82 -7.90 -19.50
N THR A 373 42.56 -8.08 -19.90
CA THR A 373 41.52 -8.80 -19.15
C THR A 373 41.01 -10.02 -19.91
N THR A 374 40.36 -10.95 -19.20
CA THR A 374 39.77 -12.17 -19.79
C THR A 374 38.35 -11.95 -20.31
N ALA A 375 37.83 -12.84 -21.17
CA ALA A 375 36.53 -12.67 -21.82
C ALA A 375 35.35 -12.38 -20.87
N GLU A 376 35.30 -13.01 -19.69
CA GLU A 376 34.28 -12.75 -18.65
C GLU A 376 34.39 -11.34 -18.02
N GLU A 377 35.58 -10.71 -18.06
CA GLU A 377 35.78 -9.34 -17.56
C GLU A 377 35.40 -8.27 -18.61
N ASP A 378 35.40 -8.62 -19.90
CA ASP A 378 35.03 -7.70 -20.98
C ASP A 378 33.50 -7.45 -21.03
N GLU A 379 32.70 -8.43 -20.63
CA GLU A 379 31.23 -8.37 -20.65
C GLU A 379 30.69 -7.37 -19.61
N ALA A 380 31.19 -7.42 -18.37
CA ALA A 380 30.92 -6.41 -17.35
C ALA A 380 31.41 -4.99 -17.73
N GLY A 381 32.35 -4.90 -18.68
CA GLY A 381 32.84 -3.64 -19.24
C GLY A 381 31.80 -2.92 -20.09
N ARG A 382 30.90 -3.64 -20.78
CA ARG A 382 29.92 -3.06 -21.72
C ARG A 382 28.78 -2.33 -21.03
N SER A 383 28.28 -2.85 -19.92
CA SER A 383 27.21 -2.20 -19.11
C SER A 383 27.73 -1.19 -18.07
N THR A 384 28.97 -0.69 -18.24
CA THR A 384 29.63 0.21 -17.27
C THR A 384 30.09 1.53 -17.89
N ILE A 385 29.62 2.65 -17.36
CA ILE A 385 30.10 3.99 -17.70
C ILE A 385 31.30 4.34 -16.81
N GLY A 386 32.48 4.47 -17.41
CA GLY A 386 33.72 4.86 -16.73
C GLY A 386 33.92 6.38 -16.62
N ALA A 387 33.64 7.11 -17.70
CA ALA A 387 33.74 8.58 -17.72
C ALA A 387 32.75 9.24 -18.68
N ILE A 388 32.30 10.44 -18.30
CA ILE A 388 31.41 11.32 -19.05
C ILE A 388 32.00 12.73 -19.20
N VAL A 389 31.57 13.45 -20.23
CA VAL A 389 31.83 14.88 -20.44
C VAL A 389 30.54 15.59 -20.80
N LEU A 390 30.37 16.86 -20.43
CA LEU A 390 29.19 17.65 -20.78
C LEU A 390 29.14 17.87 -22.31
N ASP A 391 27.99 17.61 -22.93
CA ASP A 391 27.72 17.93 -24.33
C ASP A 391 27.11 19.35 -24.37
N GLU A 392 27.99 20.36 -24.43
CA GLU A 392 27.62 21.78 -24.40
C GLU A 392 26.62 22.15 -25.52
N ALA A 393 26.74 21.54 -26.70
CA ALA A 393 25.83 21.80 -27.82
C ALA A 393 24.43 21.24 -27.53
N ALA A 394 24.35 19.96 -27.14
CA ALA A 394 23.06 19.33 -26.80
C ALA A 394 22.38 19.95 -25.57
N THR A 395 23.16 20.54 -24.66
CA THR A 395 22.65 21.24 -23.48
C THR A 395 22.16 22.64 -23.83
N ALA A 396 22.91 23.41 -24.63
CA ALA A 396 22.52 24.76 -25.04
C ALA A 396 21.33 24.78 -26.01
N GLU A 397 21.21 23.78 -26.90
CA GLU A 397 20.01 23.57 -27.73
C GLU A 397 18.76 23.39 -26.86
N GLU A 398 18.89 22.65 -25.75
CA GLU A 398 17.77 22.40 -24.83
C GLU A 398 17.46 23.61 -23.95
N GLU A 399 18.47 24.32 -23.42
CA GLU A 399 18.28 25.54 -22.63
C GLU A 399 17.60 26.66 -23.45
N GLN A 400 18.05 26.92 -24.68
CA GLN A 400 17.45 27.93 -25.57
C GLN A 400 15.98 27.63 -25.90
N MET A 401 15.64 26.37 -26.16
CA MET A 401 14.26 25.99 -26.48
C MET A 401 13.35 25.86 -25.25
N MET A 402 13.89 25.80 -24.03
CA MET A 402 13.10 25.97 -22.80
C MET A 402 12.81 27.44 -22.52
N GLU A 403 13.77 28.34 -22.75
CA GLU A 403 13.55 29.80 -22.66
C GLU A 403 12.45 30.26 -23.65
N GLU A 404 12.42 29.71 -24.87
CA GLU A 404 11.36 29.97 -25.87
C GLU A 404 9.97 29.39 -25.48
N GLU A 405 9.88 28.43 -24.56
CA GLU A 405 8.61 27.87 -24.06
C GLU A 405 8.13 28.53 -22.74
N GLU A 406 9.01 29.19 -21.97
CA GLU A 406 8.64 29.88 -20.72
C GLU A 406 8.12 31.33 -20.93
N GLU A 407 8.34 31.96 -22.10
CA GLU A 407 7.81 33.31 -22.42
C GLU A 407 6.26 33.41 -22.38
N ASP A 408 5.53 32.29 -22.35
CA ASP A 408 4.06 32.24 -22.27
C ASP A 408 3.48 32.16 -20.83
N GLU A 409 4.27 31.93 -19.76
CA GLU A 409 3.76 31.77 -18.36
C GLU A 409 4.43 32.65 -17.26
N ASN A 410 4.40 33.98 -17.44
CA ASN A 410 4.53 35.07 -16.43
C ASN A 410 5.86 35.35 -15.69
N ASP A 411 6.14 36.65 -15.54
CA ASP A 411 7.24 37.24 -14.77
C ASP A 411 7.16 37.04 -13.23
N GLU A 412 8.22 36.48 -12.62
CA GLU A 412 8.66 36.85 -11.26
C GLU A 412 10.20 37.06 -11.22
N PRO A 413 10.73 38.06 -10.48
CA PRO A 413 12.15 38.39 -10.50
C PRO A 413 13.01 37.50 -9.57
N MET A 414 14.07 36.92 -10.14
CA MET A 414 15.06 36.06 -9.47
C MET A 414 15.84 36.78 -8.33
N ASP A 415 16.06 36.09 -7.20
CA ASP A 415 16.75 36.64 -6.01
C ASP A 415 18.26 36.83 -6.27
N GLU A 416 18.83 37.98 -5.85
CA GLU A 416 20.26 38.35 -6.08
C GLU A 416 21.26 37.31 -5.55
N LYS A 417 20.80 36.46 -4.63
CA LYS A 417 21.57 35.38 -4.02
C LYS A 417 21.80 34.21 -4.98
N GLU A 418 20.82 33.90 -5.83
CA GLU A 418 20.88 32.81 -6.81
C GLU A 418 21.79 33.17 -7.98
N ALA A 419 21.72 34.41 -8.47
CA ALA A 419 22.60 34.93 -9.52
C ALA A 419 24.11 34.83 -9.16
N LYS A 420 24.46 35.04 -7.88
CA LYS A 420 25.83 34.83 -7.37
C LYS A 420 26.26 33.36 -7.35
N GLN A 421 25.31 32.45 -7.09
CA GLN A 421 25.55 31.01 -7.11
C GLN A 421 25.69 30.48 -8.55
N ALA A 422 24.88 31.00 -9.48
CA ALA A 422 24.95 30.73 -10.91
C ALA A 422 26.29 31.19 -11.54
N SER A 423 26.78 32.37 -11.16
CA SER A 423 28.08 32.89 -11.60
C SER A 423 29.26 31.96 -11.24
N LEU A 424 29.32 31.49 -9.98
CA LEU A 424 30.37 30.56 -9.53
C LEU A 424 30.22 29.16 -10.16
N ALA A 425 28.97 28.75 -10.43
CA ALA A 425 28.65 27.51 -11.14
C ALA A 425 29.11 27.53 -12.61
N ALA A 426 28.94 28.66 -13.31
CA ALA A 426 29.37 28.86 -14.70
C ALA A 426 30.90 28.87 -14.85
N GLU A 427 31.64 29.25 -13.81
CA GLU A 427 33.10 29.24 -13.80
C GLU A 427 33.67 27.81 -13.71
N TYR A 428 32.99 26.90 -13.01
CA TYR A 428 33.37 25.48 -12.90
C TYR A 428 32.96 24.64 -14.13
N ALA A 429 31.90 25.07 -14.83
CA ALA A 429 31.32 24.36 -15.98
C ALA A 429 32.21 24.35 -17.24
N LYS A 430 33.07 25.36 -17.42
CA LYS A 430 33.94 25.54 -18.62
C LYS A 430 35.11 24.54 -18.73
N SER A 431 35.09 23.44 -17.99
CA SER A 431 36.17 22.46 -17.95
C SER A 431 35.83 21.20 -18.77
N ARG A 432 36.42 21.10 -19.97
CA ARG A 432 36.37 19.93 -20.90
C ARG A 432 37.02 18.64 -20.36
N ILE A 433 36.99 18.43 -19.06
CA ILE A 433 37.69 17.33 -18.38
C ILE A 433 36.70 16.16 -18.25
N PRO A 434 36.98 14.97 -18.84
CA PRO A 434 36.22 13.77 -18.55
C PRO A 434 36.21 13.47 -17.05
N LYS A 435 35.03 13.26 -16.48
CA LYS A 435 34.84 12.94 -15.05
C LYS A 435 34.10 11.62 -14.87
N PRO A 436 34.33 10.90 -13.77
CA PRO A 436 33.49 9.76 -13.42
C PRO A 436 32.04 10.19 -13.16
N PRO A 437 31.02 9.42 -13.58
CA PRO A 437 29.61 9.80 -13.42
C PRO A 437 29.22 10.09 -11.97
N LEU A 438 29.75 9.36 -10.99
CA LEU A 438 29.47 9.61 -9.58
C LEU A 438 30.00 10.98 -9.10
N ALA A 439 31.09 11.49 -9.68
CA ALA A 439 31.63 12.81 -9.32
C ALA A 439 30.71 13.93 -9.81
N GLU A 440 30.15 13.79 -11.01
CA GLU A 440 29.22 14.76 -11.59
C GLU A 440 27.83 14.67 -10.93
N ALA A 441 27.32 13.47 -10.62
CA ALA A 441 26.09 13.28 -9.87
C ALA A 441 26.14 14.00 -8.49
N ASN A 442 27.28 13.91 -7.78
CA ASN A 442 27.51 14.63 -6.53
C ASN A 442 27.55 16.17 -6.69
N PHE A 443 27.87 16.68 -7.89
CA PHE A 443 27.87 18.10 -8.20
C PHE A 443 26.45 18.60 -8.52
N VAL A 444 25.71 17.87 -9.37
CA VAL A 444 24.28 18.12 -9.66
C VAL A 444 23.47 18.10 -8.37
N MET A 445 23.66 17.08 -7.52
CA MET A 445 22.94 16.91 -6.25
C MET A 445 23.00 18.14 -5.33
N ARG A 446 24.09 18.91 -5.33
CA ARG A 446 24.23 20.13 -4.50
C ARG A 446 23.35 21.30 -4.94
N ARG A 447 22.70 21.19 -6.10
CA ARG A 447 21.79 22.21 -6.67
C ARG A 447 20.32 21.78 -6.62
N LEU A 448 20.04 20.54 -6.16
CA LEU A 448 18.68 20.01 -6.09
C LEU A 448 18.03 20.34 -4.73
N SER A 449 16.70 20.27 -4.67
CA SER A 449 15.94 20.41 -3.43
C SER A 449 16.33 19.34 -2.39
N ASP A 450 16.06 19.58 -1.10
CA ASP A 450 16.39 18.60 -0.05
C ASP A 450 15.70 17.24 -0.26
N ASP A 451 14.49 17.23 -0.84
CA ASP A 451 13.75 16.02 -1.18
C ASP A 451 14.37 15.31 -2.40
N ASP A 452 14.66 16.04 -3.49
CA ASP A 452 15.35 15.49 -4.67
C ASP A 452 16.73 14.92 -4.30
N GLN A 453 17.46 15.59 -3.41
CA GLN A 453 18.71 15.08 -2.83
C GLN A 453 18.51 13.78 -2.07
N ALA A 454 17.43 13.66 -1.29
CA ALA A 454 17.10 12.44 -0.58
C ALA A 454 16.76 11.28 -1.53
N PHE A 455 16.03 11.54 -2.63
CA PHE A 455 15.77 10.55 -3.67
C PHE A 455 17.04 10.12 -4.42
N MET A 456 17.85 11.08 -4.90
CA MET A 456 19.08 10.79 -5.65
C MET A 456 20.15 10.06 -4.81
N ARG A 457 20.15 10.25 -3.48
CA ARG A 457 20.97 9.46 -2.54
C ARG A 457 20.48 8.03 -2.31
N ARG A 458 19.18 7.75 -2.51
CA ARG A 458 18.59 6.41 -2.37
C ARG A 458 18.77 5.58 -3.64
N ALA A 459 18.55 6.20 -4.80
CA ALA A 459 18.73 5.57 -6.11
C ALA A 459 19.26 6.60 -7.11
N LEU A 460 20.44 6.33 -7.69
CA LEU A 460 20.96 7.10 -8.80
C LEU A 460 20.32 6.59 -10.10
N LEU A 461 19.60 7.47 -10.80
CA LEU A 461 19.00 7.17 -12.10
C LEU A 461 19.79 7.86 -13.20
N ILE A 462 20.05 7.13 -14.27
CA ILE A 462 20.70 7.62 -15.48
C ILE A 462 19.86 7.18 -16.67
N GLY A 463 19.47 8.12 -17.51
CA GLY A 463 18.85 7.85 -18.79
C GLY A 463 19.88 7.85 -19.90
N LEU A 464 19.77 6.88 -20.81
CA LEU A 464 20.58 6.79 -22.04
C LEU A 464 19.72 7.29 -23.22
N GLU A 465 20.28 8.17 -24.06
CA GLU A 465 19.59 8.72 -25.22
C GLU A 465 19.37 7.61 -26.26
N ARG A 466 18.14 7.48 -26.75
CA ARG A 466 17.77 6.42 -27.71
C ARG A 466 18.15 6.85 -29.12
N GLY A 467 18.81 5.96 -29.86
CA GLY A 467 19.31 6.26 -31.21
C GLY A 467 18.25 6.02 -32.29
N GLY A 468 17.92 7.05 -33.10
CA GLY A 468 17.06 6.86 -34.28
C GLY A 468 16.63 8.15 -34.97
N SER A 469 16.39 8.09 -36.28
CA SER A 469 15.95 9.24 -37.09
C SER A 469 14.52 9.73 -36.80
N LEU A 470 13.77 9.00 -35.96
CA LEU A 470 12.41 9.32 -35.51
C LEU A 470 12.37 10.04 -34.16
N VAL A 471 13.52 10.23 -33.49
CA VAL A 471 13.61 11.10 -32.32
C VAL A 471 13.36 12.54 -32.80
N GLY A 472 12.12 13.01 -32.63
CA GLY A 472 11.69 14.35 -33.06
C GLY A 472 12.59 15.48 -32.56
N ARG A 473 12.53 16.64 -33.21
CA ARG A 473 13.43 17.77 -32.90
C ARG A 473 13.10 18.50 -31.58
N THR A 474 11.99 18.16 -30.93
CA THR A 474 11.56 18.80 -29.68
C THR A 474 12.47 18.36 -28.51
N PRO A 475 13.17 19.26 -27.80
CA PRO A 475 14.04 18.88 -26.68
C PRO A 475 13.28 18.55 -25.38
N ASN A 476 12.24 19.33 -25.07
CA ASN A 476 11.43 19.19 -23.85
C ASN A 476 10.64 17.86 -23.85
N GLU A 477 11.00 16.97 -22.92
CA GLU A 477 10.41 15.63 -22.77
C GLU A 477 8.87 15.67 -22.64
N LEU A 478 8.30 16.64 -21.90
CA LEU A 478 6.84 16.72 -21.75
C LEU A 478 6.15 17.13 -23.05
N ALA A 479 6.72 18.09 -23.79
CA ALA A 479 6.20 18.51 -25.08
C ALA A 479 6.31 17.38 -26.14
N ARG A 480 7.40 16.61 -26.13
CA ARG A 480 7.55 15.39 -26.97
C ARG A 480 6.43 14.39 -26.72
N LEU A 481 6.20 14.04 -25.45
CA LEU A 481 5.20 13.06 -25.06
C LEU A 481 3.79 13.53 -25.45
N ALA A 482 3.46 14.81 -25.22
CA ALA A 482 2.20 15.42 -25.65
C ALA A 482 2.03 15.49 -27.17
N LYS A 483 3.12 15.57 -27.94
CA LYS A 483 3.10 15.44 -29.42
C LYS A 483 2.99 13.99 -29.91
N GLY A 484 3.21 13.01 -29.03
CA GLY A 484 3.25 11.58 -29.37
C GLY A 484 4.63 11.08 -29.84
N GLU A 485 5.70 11.88 -29.68
CA GLU A 485 7.07 11.61 -30.17
C GLU A 485 7.86 10.59 -29.32
N GLY A 486 7.26 10.04 -28.26
CA GLY A 486 7.88 9.05 -27.38
C GLY A 486 8.99 9.60 -26.49
N HIS A 487 9.55 8.71 -25.66
CA HIS A 487 10.58 9.03 -24.68
C HIS A 487 11.96 9.20 -25.35
N ARG A 488 12.66 10.30 -25.07
CA ARG A 488 14.03 10.54 -25.59
C ARG A 488 15.08 9.68 -24.89
N PHE A 489 14.90 9.42 -23.59
CA PHE A 489 15.84 8.68 -22.76
C PHE A 489 15.19 7.41 -22.18
N THR A 490 15.91 6.29 -22.20
CA THR A 490 15.58 5.08 -21.42
C THR A 490 16.21 5.21 -20.04
N VAL A 491 15.41 5.53 -19.02
CA VAL A 491 15.87 5.76 -17.63
C VAL A 491 16.09 4.44 -16.91
N ARG A 492 17.28 4.29 -16.33
CA ARG A 492 17.73 3.07 -15.65
C ARG A 492 18.28 3.38 -14.26
N GLN A 493 18.03 2.47 -13.33
CA GLN A 493 18.66 2.49 -12.01
C GLN A 493 20.09 1.96 -12.11
N VAL A 494 21.05 2.69 -11.54
CA VAL A 494 22.42 2.24 -11.38
C VAL A 494 22.46 1.09 -10.36
N ALA A 495 23.02 -0.06 -10.74
CA ALA A 495 23.11 -1.24 -9.89
C ALA A 495 24.27 -1.13 -8.89
N SER A 496 25.41 -0.59 -9.32
CA SER A 496 26.55 -0.30 -8.44
C SER A 496 27.38 0.88 -8.93
N ALA A 497 28.15 1.48 -8.02
CA ALA A 497 29.09 2.54 -8.35
C ALA A 497 30.48 2.25 -7.74
N GLY A 498 31.53 2.45 -8.54
CA GLY A 498 32.91 2.21 -8.15
C GLY A 498 33.39 3.22 -7.10
N MET A 499 33.62 2.78 -5.86
CA MET A 499 33.99 3.67 -4.74
C MET A 499 35.37 4.36 -4.90
N LYS A 500 36.22 3.89 -5.82
CA LYS A 500 37.60 4.42 -6.02
C LYS A 500 37.75 5.24 -7.30
N ASP A 501 37.05 4.82 -8.34
CA ASP A 501 37.12 5.31 -9.71
C ASP A 501 35.88 6.12 -10.12
N GLY A 502 34.76 5.99 -9.39
CA GLY A 502 33.51 6.74 -9.61
C GLY A 502 32.71 6.31 -10.84
N SER A 503 33.08 5.19 -11.45
CA SER A 503 32.33 4.51 -12.51
C SER A 503 30.96 4.06 -12.02
N VAL A 504 30.02 3.84 -12.94
CA VAL A 504 28.67 3.34 -12.63
C VAL A 504 28.31 2.20 -13.56
N THR A 505 27.76 1.14 -12.98
CA THR A 505 27.44 -0.12 -13.68
C THR A 505 25.94 -0.38 -13.53
N PHE A 506 25.28 -0.66 -14.65
CA PHE A 506 23.89 -1.13 -14.70
C PHE A 506 23.85 -2.65 -14.45
N PRO A 507 22.67 -3.28 -14.25
CA PRO A 507 22.60 -4.74 -14.16
C PRO A 507 23.27 -5.42 -15.37
N LEU A 508 24.00 -6.52 -15.14
CA LEU A 508 24.65 -7.26 -16.23
C LEU A 508 23.63 -7.69 -17.30
N GLY A 509 24.06 -7.74 -18.56
CA GLY A 509 23.22 -8.06 -19.72
C GLY A 509 22.20 -6.98 -20.10
N SER A 510 21.83 -6.08 -19.18
CA SER A 510 20.66 -5.22 -19.37
C SER A 510 20.79 -4.17 -20.48
N VAL A 511 22.01 -3.73 -20.83
CA VAL A 511 22.32 -2.84 -21.95
C VAL A 511 23.82 -2.82 -22.25
N ASP A 512 24.18 -2.83 -23.53
CA ASP A 512 25.52 -2.49 -24.02
C ASP A 512 25.63 -0.96 -24.21
N ILE A 513 26.70 -0.34 -23.67
CA ILE A 513 26.90 1.11 -23.72
C ILE A 513 28.03 1.45 -24.67
N ASP A 514 27.70 2.17 -25.75
CA ASP A 514 28.68 2.67 -26.69
C ASP A 514 29.41 3.93 -26.19
N ILE A 515 30.70 4.00 -26.48
CA ILE A 515 31.46 5.26 -26.36
C ILE A 515 30.91 6.25 -27.40
N GLY A 516 30.50 7.43 -26.93
CA GLY A 516 29.84 8.45 -27.73
C GLY A 516 28.33 8.53 -27.53
N ALA A 517 27.71 7.54 -26.87
CA ALA A 517 26.30 7.60 -26.45
C ALA A 517 26.06 8.82 -25.53
N ARG A 518 24.88 9.45 -25.64
CA ARG A 518 24.48 10.51 -24.72
C ARG A 518 23.73 9.95 -23.52
N CYS A 519 23.89 10.60 -22.38
CA CYS A 519 23.23 10.24 -21.13
C CYS A 519 22.88 11.46 -20.28
N ARG A 520 21.91 11.33 -19.38
CA ARG A 520 21.50 12.38 -18.43
C ARG A 520 21.14 11.78 -17.08
N PHE A 521 21.27 12.55 -16.01
CA PHE A 521 20.82 12.13 -14.69
C PHE A 521 19.32 12.39 -14.52
N PHE A 522 18.66 11.57 -13.71
CA PHE A 522 17.23 11.70 -13.42
C PHE A 522 16.99 11.58 -11.91
N VAL A 523 15.87 12.16 -11.43
CA VAL A 523 15.36 12.00 -10.07
C VAL A 523 13.90 11.56 -10.07
N ARG A 524 13.45 10.99 -8.95
CA ARG A 524 12.06 10.60 -8.74
C ARG A 524 11.31 11.77 -8.14
N ASP A 525 10.46 12.39 -8.94
CA ASP A 525 9.56 13.46 -8.54
C ASP A 525 8.10 13.09 -8.87
N GLY A 526 7.23 13.22 -7.88
CA GLY A 526 5.81 12.89 -7.99
C GLY A 526 5.03 13.88 -8.83
N GLU A 527 5.39 15.17 -8.86
CA GLU A 527 4.70 16.16 -9.71
C GLU A 527 5.12 16.04 -11.18
N PHE A 528 6.41 15.81 -11.46
CA PHE A 528 6.86 15.48 -12.81
C PHE A 528 6.18 14.21 -13.34
N ALA A 529 6.11 13.13 -12.54
CA ALA A 529 5.45 11.89 -12.96
C ALA A 529 3.96 12.08 -13.33
N LYS A 530 3.25 12.99 -12.64
CA LYS A 530 1.87 13.38 -13.01
C LYS A 530 1.82 14.09 -14.36
N LYS A 531 2.72 15.08 -14.58
CA LYS A 531 2.80 15.82 -15.85
C LYS A 531 3.17 14.88 -17.01
N GLU A 532 4.12 13.98 -16.80
CA GLU A 532 4.60 12.99 -17.76
C GLU A 532 3.50 12.00 -18.17
N ALA A 533 2.80 11.40 -17.19
CA ALA A 533 1.68 10.50 -17.46
C ALA A 533 0.55 11.21 -18.23
N LYS A 534 0.21 12.46 -17.86
CA LYS A 534 -0.76 13.27 -18.62
C LYS A 534 -0.30 13.57 -20.05
N ALA A 535 0.97 13.92 -20.24
CA ALA A 535 1.53 14.20 -21.57
C ALA A 535 1.48 12.95 -22.48
N LEU A 536 1.83 11.77 -21.95
CA LEU A 536 1.66 10.48 -22.65
C LEU A 536 0.22 10.27 -23.14
N TRP A 537 -0.77 10.45 -22.25
CA TRP A 537 -2.18 10.30 -22.59
C TRP A 537 -2.68 11.36 -23.60
N MET A 538 -2.16 12.59 -23.55
CA MET A 538 -2.42 13.62 -24.56
C MET A 538 -1.87 13.22 -25.94
N GLY A 539 -0.61 12.76 -26.00
CA GLY A 539 0.01 12.31 -27.26
C GLY A 539 -0.68 11.09 -27.86
N TYR A 540 -1.13 10.17 -27.02
CA TYR A 540 -1.96 9.03 -27.43
C TYR A 540 -3.31 9.49 -28.02
N LYS A 541 -4.02 10.40 -27.34
CA LYS A 541 -5.28 10.96 -27.87
C LYS A 541 -5.09 11.76 -29.15
N LYS A 542 -3.98 12.50 -29.26
CA LYS A 542 -3.63 13.20 -30.49
C LYS A 542 -3.44 12.21 -31.66
N LYS A 543 -2.67 11.14 -31.47
CA LYS A 543 -2.50 10.08 -32.48
C LYS A 543 -3.82 9.39 -32.85
N GLU A 544 -4.69 9.09 -31.87
CA GLU A 544 -6.03 8.51 -32.11
C GLU A 544 -6.91 9.45 -32.97
N LEU A 545 -6.86 10.76 -32.73
CA LEU A 545 -7.57 11.77 -33.52
C LEU A 545 -6.96 11.98 -34.91
N GLU A 546 -5.63 12.00 -35.04
CA GLU A 546 -4.94 12.14 -36.33
C GLU A 546 -5.24 10.95 -37.26
N GLY A 547 -5.21 9.73 -36.74
CA GLY A 547 -5.62 8.52 -37.47
C GLY A 547 -7.10 8.53 -37.88
N SER A 548 -7.96 9.20 -37.10
CA SER A 548 -9.38 9.36 -37.42
C SER A 548 -9.68 10.50 -38.41
N LEU A 549 -8.82 11.53 -38.52
CA LEU A 549 -9.06 12.73 -39.33
C LEU A 549 -8.38 12.69 -40.70
N PHE A 550 -7.21 12.06 -40.80
CA PHE A 550 -6.39 12.07 -42.02
C PHE A 550 -6.37 10.74 -42.80
N GLY A 551 -6.92 9.65 -42.25
CA GLY A 551 -7.11 8.36 -42.93
C GLY A 551 -8.21 8.35 -44.00
N GLY A 552 -8.25 9.39 -44.85
CA GLY A 552 -9.31 9.62 -45.84
C GLY A 552 -8.88 10.42 -47.06
N MET A 553 -7.57 10.56 -47.32
CA MET A 553 -7.05 11.25 -48.50
C MET A 553 -5.82 10.54 -49.10
N GLU A 554 -5.95 10.16 -50.38
CA GLU A 554 -4.90 9.69 -51.30
C GLU A 554 -4.37 8.24 -51.19
N SER A 555 -5.23 7.23 -51.47
CA SER A 555 -5.01 6.20 -52.51
C SER A 555 -6.22 5.26 -52.63
N ASP A 556 -6.53 4.77 -53.84
CA ASP A 556 -7.74 3.97 -54.13
C ASP A 556 -7.60 2.46 -53.82
N ASP A 557 -6.48 2.03 -53.21
CA ASP A 557 -6.24 0.65 -52.75
C ASP A 557 -5.63 0.69 -51.32
N GLU A 558 -6.07 -0.24 -50.46
CA GLU A 558 -5.82 -0.36 -49.00
C GLU A 558 -6.66 0.56 -48.08
N GLU A 559 -7.55 -0.04 -47.27
CA GLU A 559 -8.33 0.65 -46.23
C GLU A 559 -7.43 1.14 -45.09
N SER A 560 -7.13 2.44 -45.05
CA SER A 560 -6.41 3.04 -43.92
C SER A 560 -7.24 2.94 -42.61
N PRO A 561 -6.67 2.44 -41.50
CA PRO A 561 -7.44 1.99 -40.34
C PRO A 561 -7.93 3.15 -39.45
N SER A 562 -9.22 3.45 -39.52
CA SER A 562 -9.92 4.17 -38.46
C SER A 562 -9.89 3.32 -37.17
N LEU A 563 -9.23 3.77 -36.10
CA LEU A 563 -9.10 2.97 -34.87
C LEU A 563 -10.48 2.56 -34.30
N ASN A 564 -10.67 1.25 -34.11
CA ASN A 564 -11.85 0.71 -33.42
C ASN A 564 -11.83 1.11 -31.93
N PRO A 565 -12.98 1.25 -31.26
CA PRO A 565 -13.06 1.69 -29.86
C PRO A 565 -12.38 0.71 -28.89
N PRO A 566 -11.90 1.20 -27.73
CA PRO A 566 -11.26 0.37 -26.72
C PRO A 566 -12.28 -0.56 -26.04
N THR A 567 -11.93 -1.85 -25.91
CA THR A 567 -12.78 -2.90 -25.33
C THR A 567 -12.41 -3.23 -23.87
N GLY A 568 -11.30 -2.69 -23.38
CA GLY A 568 -10.80 -2.81 -22.01
C GLY A 568 -9.44 -2.14 -21.85
N CYS A 569 -9.03 -1.87 -20.60
CA CYS A 569 -7.68 -1.40 -20.30
C CYS A 569 -7.07 -2.12 -19.09
N LEU A 570 -5.81 -2.57 -19.24
CA LEU A 570 -4.99 -3.13 -18.16
C LEU A 570 -3.93 -2.09 -17.75
N VAL A 571 -3.83 -1.84 -16.45
CA VAL A 571 -2.90 -0.89 -15.83
C VAL A 571 -1.95 -1.65 -14.91
N LEU A 572 -0.66 -1.48 -15.12
CA LEU A 572 0.39 -2.16 -14.36
C LEU A 572 1.36 -1.11 -13.78
N PRO A 573 1.11 -0.57 -12.58
CA PRO A 573 2.07 0.27 -11.87
C PRO A 573 3.18 -0.58 -11.27
N THR A 574 4.38 -0.03 -11.08
CA THR A 574 5.35 -0.66 -10.17
C THR A 574 5.04 -0.38 -8.69
N LEU A 575 5.52 -1.27 -7.80
CA LEU A 575 5.31 -1.19 -6.35
C LEU A 575 5.74 0.13 -5.67
N ASP A 576 6.51 0.99 -6.31
CA ASP A 576 6.97 2.29 -5.82
C ASP A 576 6.12 3.49 -6.33
N ARG A 577 5.10 3.22 -7.15
CA ARG A 577 4.13 4.20 -7.64
C ARG A 577 2.87 4.25 -6.76
N GLY A 578 1.71 4.55 -7.34
CA GLY A 578 0.44 4.70 -6.62
C GLY A 578 0.52 5.73 -5.49
N VAL A 579 -0.02 5.35 -4.33
CA VAL A 579 -0.02 6.15 -3.09
C VAL A 579 1.37 6.68 -2.73
N LYS A 580 2.45 5.93 -3.00
CA LYS A 580 3.82 6.30 -2.60
C LYS A 580 4.40 7.47 -3.41
N LEU A 581 4.15 7.51 -4.71
CA LEU A 581 4.69 8.55 -5.60
C LEU A 581 3.77 9.78 -5.66
N TYR A 582 2.45 9.58 -5.68
CA TYR A 582 1.49 10.66 -5.95
C TYR A 582 0.96 11.37 -4.69
N GLY A 583 1.84 11.62 -3.71
CA GLY A 583 1.49 12.38 -2.50
C GLY A 583 0.37 11.72 -1.66
N GLY A 584 0.36 10.38 -1.62
CA GLY A 584 -0.65 9.61 -0.91
C GLY A 584 -2.00 9.48 -1.61
N LYS A 585 -2.16 9.87 -2.89
CA LYS A 585 -3.43 9.74 -3.63
C LYS A 585 -3.51 8.37 -4.33
N PRO A 586 -4.35 7.42 -3.88
CA PRO A 586 -4.64 6.20 -4.65
C PRO A 586 -5.48 6.53 -5.89
N GLY A 587 -5.54 5.61 -6.85
CA GLY A 587 -6.42 5.77 -8.02
C GLY A 587 -5.93 6.81 -9.03
N TYR A 588 -4.68 7.27 -8.94
CA TYR A 588 -4.21 8.32 -9.86
C TYR A 588 -4.08 7.78 -11.29
N GLU A 589 -3.53 6.58 -11.46
CA GLU A 589 -3.18 6.07 -12.78
C GLU A 589 -4.35 5.40 -13.47
N SER A 590 -5.13 4.59 -12.76
CA SER A 590 -6.44 4.13 -13.26
C SER A 590 -7.42 5.29 -13.45
N GLY A 591 -7.36 6.33 -12.61
CA GLY A 591 -8.15 7.55 -12.76
C GLY A 591 -7.82 8.34 -14.03
N LEU A 592 -6.56 8.36 -14.48
CA LEU A 592 -6.16 8.91 -15.78
C LEU A 592 -6.78 8.11 -16.93
N VAL A 593 -6.84 6.77 -16.85
CA VAL A 593 -7.53 5.96 -17.85
C VAL A 593 -8.99 6.38 -17.95
N SER A 594 -9.71 6.55 -16.85
CA SER A 594 -11.10 7.04 -16.88
C SER A 594 -11.26 8.51 -17.31
N GLU A 595 -10.23 9.35 -17.17
CA GLU A 595 -10.21 10.75 -17.63
C GLU A 595 -10.10 10.80 -19.17
N PHE A 596 -9.19 10.02 -19.76
CA PHE A 596 -8.92 10.03 -21.20
C PHE A 596 -9.77 9.01 -21.99
N LEU A 597 -10.16 7.88 -21.39
CA LEU A 597 -11.02 6.84 -21.98
C LEU A 597 -12.32 6.66 -21.15
N PRO A 598 -13.21 7.68 -21.09
CA PRO A 598 -14.45 7.57 -20.30
C PRO A 598 -15.41 6.47 -20.79
N ASN A 599 -15.28 6.06 -22.06
CA ASN A 599 -16.08 4.99 -22.69
C ASN A 599 -15.38 3.62 -22.69
N VAL A 600 -14.39 3.38 -21.82
CA VAL A 600 -13.82 2.03 -21.66
C VAL A 600 -14.70 1.22 -20.69
N PRO A 601 -15.15 0.01 -21.06
CA PRO A 601 -16.11 -0.74 -20.25
C PRO A 601 -15.48 -1.34 -18.98
N SER A 602 -14.15 -1.49 -18.95
CA SER A 602 -13.43 -1.98 -17.77
C SER A 602 -11.99 -1.48 -17.68
N ILE A 603 -11.52 -1.36 -16.43
CA ILE A 603 -10.13 -1.07 -16.08
C ILE A 603 -9.69 -2.13 -15.05
N SER A 604 -8.56 -2.78 -15.28
CA SER A 604 -8.04 -3.82 -14.39
C SER A 604 -6.52 -3.80 -14.27
N GLY A 605 -5.96 -4.66 -13.43
CA GLY A 605 -4.53 -4.94 -13.38
C GLY A 605 -3.99 -5.15 -11.99
N PHE A 606 -2.70 -4.89 -11.81
CA PHE A 606 -1.99 -5.16 -10.57
C PHE A 606 -0.68 -4.39 -10.48
N PHE A 607 -0.21 -4.17 -9.26
CA PHE A 607 1.08 -3.54 -9.00
C PHE A 607 2.20 -4.56 -9.21
N ALA A 608 3.01 -4.38 -10.24
CA ALA A 608 4.10 -5.27 -10.62
C ALA A 608 5.43 -4.95 -9.92
N ASN A 609 6.37 -5.89 -9.90
CA ASN A 609 7.76 -5.64 -9.49
C ASN A 609 8.64 -5.05 -10.62
N GLY A 610 8.02 -4.73 -11.76
CA GLY A 610 8.61 -4.22 -12.99
C GLY A 610 7.67 -4.52 -14.16
N VAL A 611 7.64 -3.68 -15.19
CA VAL A 611 6.72 -3.81 -16.34
C VAL A 611 7.49 -4.21 -17.61
N LEU A 612 6.85 -4.98 -18.48
CA LEU A 612 7.44 -5.52 -19.71
C LEU A 612 6.85 -4.83 -20.93
N GLY A 613 7.69 -4.34 -21.84
CA GLY A 613 7.23 -3.86 -23.15
C GLY A 613 8.10 -2.76 -23.75
N LYS A 614 7.56 -2.11 -24.79
CA LYS A 614 8.22 -1.00 -25.49
C LYS A 614 7.88 0.34 -24.84
N LEU A 615 8.86 1.24 -24.77
CA LEU A 615 8.68 2.61 -24.24
C LEU A 615 7.82 3.49 -25.14
N ASP A 616 7.89 3.31 -26.45
CA ASP A 616 7.12 4.09 -27.40
C ASP A 616 5.75 3.48 -27.63
N GLY A 617 4.71 4.31 -27.48
CA GLY A 617 3.37 3.99 -27.93
C GLY A 617 3.28 3.96 -29.46
N THR A 618 3.65 2.84 -30.06
CA THR A 618 3.19 2.44 -31.38
C THR A 618 1.74 2.01 -31.29
N ILE A 619 0.85 2.85 -31.83
CA ILE A 619 -0.34 2.30 -32.51
C ILE A 619 0.20 1.43 -33.64
N ALA A 620 -0.33 0.22 -33.81
CA ALA A 620 0.14 -0.72 -34.83
C ALA A 620 0.08 -0.06 -36.23
N GLY A 621 1.24 0.12 -36.88
CA GLY A 621 1.29 0.78 -38.19
C GLY A 621 2.63 1.33 -38.70
N ASN A 622 3.72 1.38 -37.92
CA ASN A 622 5.03 1.81 -38.43
C ASN A 622 6.18 0.90 -37.96
N VAL A 623 6.72 0.13 -38.90
CA VAL A 623 7.86 -0.79 -38.72
C VAL A 623 9.14 -0.09 -39.16
N GLY A 624 10.14 0.06 -38.27
CA GLY A 624 11.40 0.69 -38.67
C GLY A 624 12.37 1.20 -37.59
N VAL A 625 12.31 0.71 -36.35
CA VAL A 625 13.33 1.01 -35.32
C VAL A 625 13.66 -0.28 -34.55
N SER A 626 14.90 -0.43 -34.09
CA SER A 626 15.38 -1.58 -33.32
C SER A 626 14.50 -1.87 -32.08
N ASN A 627 14.04 -3.12 -31.96
CA ASN A 627 13.00 -3.53 -31.03
C ASN A 627 13.51 -3.71 -29.58
N GLU A 628 13.15 -2.78 -28.69
CA GLU A 628 13.39 -2.83 -27.25
C GLU A 628 12.17 -3.40 -26.48
N ASN A 629 11.89 -4.70 -26.56
CA ASN A 629 10.99 -5.37 -25.60
C ASN A 629 11.77 -5.57 -24.29
N MET A 630 11.62 -4.68 -23.31
CA MET A 630 12.47 -4.67 -22.10
C MET A 630 11.69 -4.64 -20.79
N LEU A 631 12.39 -4.96 -19.70
CA LEU A 631 11.95 -4.76 -18.33
C LEU A 631 12.21 -3.31 -17.88
N HIS A 632 11.14 -2.59 -17.53
CA HIS A 632 11.21 -1.23 -16.98
C HIS A 632 10.88 -1.24 -15.49
N GLY A 633 11.84 -0.82 -14.67
CA GLY A 633 11.65 -0.59 -13.25
C GLY A 633 11.05 0.79 -12.96
N SER A 634 10.33 0.92 -11.85
CA SER A 634 9.77 2.20 -11.39
C SER A 634 8.83 2.92 -12.38
N SER A 635 8.13 2.15 -13.22
CA SER A 635 7.33 2.61 -14.35
C SER A 635 5.87 2.18 -14.25
N SER A 636 4.98 2.79 -15.01
CA SER A 636 3.60 2.31 -15.17
C SER A 636 3.29 2.03 -16.62
N GLN A 637 2.80 0.83 -16.89
CA GLN A 637 2.32 0.45 -18.21
C GLN A 637 0.80 0.56 -18.26
N TYR A 638 0.31 1.19 -19.33
CA TYR A 638 -1.09 1.18 -19.74
C TYR A 638 -1.20 0.34 -21.01
N VAL A 639 -2.17 -0.56 -21.04
CA VAL A 639 -2.40 -1.50 -22.13
C VAL A 639 -3.87 -1.38 -22.53
N VAL A 640 -4.14 -0.93 -23.75
CA VAL A 640 -5.50 -0.71 -24.25
C VAL A 640 -5.83 -1.76 -25.30
N PHE A 641 -6.89 -2.54 -25.05
CA PHE A 641 -7.34 -3.59 -25.96
C PHE A 641 -8.35 -3.04 -26.97
N ARG A 642 -8.24 -3.47 -28.22
CA ARG A 642 -9.13 -3.15 -29.34
C ARG A 642 -9.31 -4.38 -30.23
N SER A 643 -10.37 -4.39 -31.04
CA SER A 643 -10.52 -5.31 -32.18
C SER A 643 -9.83 -4.71 -33.41
N LYS A 644 -9.29 -5.55 -34.31
CA LYS A 644 -8.84 -5.12 -35.65
C LYS A 644 -10.04 -4.85 -36.56
N THR A 645 -11.14 -5.57 -36.40
CA THR A 645 -12.38 -5.39 -37.18
C THR A 645 -13.40 -4.46 -36.51
N LYS A 646 -14.31 -3.90 -37.33
CA LYS A 646 -15.43 -3.08 -36.83
C LYS A 646 -16.50 -3.97 -36.20
N ARG A 647 -16.58 -3.96 -34.86
CA ARG A 647 -17.53 -4.74 -34.06
C ARG A 647 -18.61 -3.88 -33.39
N PRO A 648 -19.75 -4.47 -32.99
CA PRO A 648 -20.71 -3.80 -32.12
C PRO A 648 -20.04 -3.35 -30.81
N ILE A 649 -20.39 -2.15 -30.33
CA ILE A 649 -19.93 -1.65 -29.03
C ILE A 649 -20.93 -2.10 -27.96
N TYR A 650 -20.46 -2.85 -26.97
CA TYR A 650 -21.24 -3.16 -25.78
C TYR A 650 -20.96 -2.15 -24.67
N SER A 651 -22.01 -1.74 -23.96
CA SER A 651 -21.95 -0.75 -22.88
C SER A 651 -22.72 -1.30 -21.68
N PRO A 652 -22.06 -1.68 -20.57
CA PRO A 652 -22.71 -2.24 -19.39
C PRO A 652 -23.78 -1.30 -18.81
N TYR A 653 -23.47 0.01 -18.79
CA TYR A 653 -24.39 1.06 -18.32
C TYR A 653 -25.70 1.08 -19.12
N LYS A 654 -25.63 1.05 -20.45
CA LYS A 654 -26.83 1.04 -21.31
C LYS A 654 -27.63 -0.25 -21.13
N ALA A 655 -26.96 -1.40 -21.07
CA ALA A 655 -27.64 -2.68 -20.86
C ALA A 655 -28.43 -2.71 -19.54
N GLN A 656 -27.87 -2.16 -18.46
CA GLN A 656 -28.59 -2.02 -17.19
C GLN A 656 -29.73 -1.01 -17.27
N GLN A 657 -29.52 0.13 -17.93
CA GLN A 657 -30.57 1.14 -18.12
C GLN A 657 -31.76 0.57 -18.94
N ASP A 658 -31.50 -0.23 -19.98
CA ASP A 658 -32.54 -0.88 -20.77
C ASP A 658 -33.34 -1.90 -19.95
N VAL A 659 -32.68 -2.66 -19.05
CA VAL A 659 -33.36 -3.55 -18.10
C VAL A 659 -34.20 -2.76 -17.09
N ILE A 660 -33.69 -1.65 -16.55
CA ILE A 660 -34.44 -0.76 -15.64
C ILE A 660 -35.64 -0.14 -16.37
N ASN A 661 -35.45 0.35 -17.59
CA ASN A 661 -36.51 0.92 -18.42
C ASN A 661 -37.58 -0.13 -18.79
N ALA A 662 -37.18 -1.36 -19.11
CA ALA A 662 -38.10 -2.46 -19.38
C ALA A 662 -38.86 -2.90 -18.11
N ALA A 663 -38.20 -2.91 -16.95
CA ALA A 663 -38.85 -3.18 -15.66
C ALA A 663 -39.79 -2.05 -15.24
N ALA A 664 -39.44 -0.79 -15.50
CA ALA A 664 -40.29 0.38 -15.26
C ALA A 664 -41.51 0.38 -16.19
N ALA A 665 -41.31 0.18 -17.50
CA ALA A 665 -42.41 0.06 -18.46
C ALA A 665 -43.32 -1.15 -18.16
N LYS A 666 -42.76 -2.24 -17.63
CA LYS A 666 -43.54 -3.38 -17.12
C LYS A 666 -44.31 -3.02 -15.85
N ALA A 667 -43.70 -2.33 -14.89
CA ALA A 667 -44.38 -1.86 -13.68
C ALA A 667 -45.46 -0.81 -13.99
N GLU A 668 -45.28 0.00 -15.02
CA GLU A 668 -46.25 1.00 -15.51
C GLU A 668 -47.40 0.33 -16.28
N ALA A 669 -47.14 -0.76 -17.00
CA ALA A 669 -48.16 -1.64 -17.57
C ALA A 669 -48.92 -2.45 -16.51
N ASP A 670 -48.23 -2.99 -15.50
CA ASP A 670 -48.82 -3.70 -14.37
C ASP A 670 -49.63 -2.75 -13.46
N ALA A 671 -49.25 -1.46 -13.38
CA ALA A 671 -49.99 -0.41 -12.66
C ALA A 671 -51.26 0.07 -13.40
N ALA A 672 -51.34 -0.13 -14.72
CA ALA A 672 -52.53 0.20 -15.50
C ALA A 672 -53.72 -0.75 -15.25
N ASP A 673 -53.49 -1.90 -14.62
CA ASP A 673 -54.51 -2.92 -14.28
C ASP A 673 -54.99 -2.84 -12.80
N GLN A 674 -54.53 -1.86 -12.01
CA GLN A 674 -54.99 -1.64 -10.63
C GLN A 674 -55.33 -0.16 -10.35
N GLU A 675 -56.44 0.32 -10.92
CA GLU A 675 -57.04 1.59 -10.56
C GLU A 675 -57.91 1.48 -9.28
N LEU A 676 -58.03 2.60 -8.55
CA LEU A 676 -58.87 2.82 -7.35
C LEU A 676 -58.46 2.16 -6.01
N ALA A 677 -57.62 2.88 -5.23
CA ALA A 677 -57.97 3.25 -3.84
C ALA A 677 -57.07 4.36 -3.26
N ALA A 678 -57.70 5.48 -2.90
CA ALA A 678 -57.26 6.49 -1.92
C ALA A 678 -55.89 7.19 -2.13
N GLU A 679 -55.95 8.37 -2.74
CA GLU A 679 -55.18 9.51 -2.23
C GLU A 679 -55.68 9.83 -0.80
N ASP A 680 -54.77 10.03 0.17
CA ASP A 680 -54.59 11.34 0.84
C ASP A 680 -53.34 11.36 1.75
N GLU A 681 -52.97 12.54 2.25
CA GLU A 681 -51.87 12.82 3.20
C GLU A 681 -50.41 12.71 2.70
N LYS A 682 -50.06 13.55 1.70
CA LYS A 682 -48.68 14.07 1.57
C LYS A 682 -48.63 15.59 1.39
N ARG A 683 -48.83 16.37 2.47
CA ARG A 683 -48.48 17.81 2.44
C ARG A 683 -48.14 18.49 3.77
N SER A 684 -47.06 18.06 4.43
CA SER A 684 -46.35 18.81 5.50
C SER A 684 -45.05 18.04 5.84
N LYS A 685 -43.83 18.55 5.67
CA LYS A 685 -43.30 19.88 5.28
C LYS A 685 -42.04 19.71 4.43
N MET A 686 -41.71 20.74 3.66
CA MET A 686 -40.34 20.96 3.14
C MET A 686 -39.94 22.42 3.44
N SER A 687 -38.64 22.71 3.42
CA SER A 687 -37.97 23.93 3.91
C SER A 687 -37.81 23.99 5.44
N LYS A 688 -36.68 24.46 6.01
CA LYS A 688 -35.53 25.19 5.41
C LYS A 688 -34.19 24.62 5.86
N SER A 689 -33.17 24.88 5.06
CA SER A 689 -31.75 24.77 5.42
C SER A 689 -31.27 25.99 6.23
N SER A 690 -30.29 25.78 7.11
CA SER A 690 -29.28 26.79 7.50
C SER A 690 -28.07 26.12 8.13
N PHE A 691 -26.88 26.67 7.88
CA PHE A 691 -25.57 26.21 8.36
C PHE A 691 -25.45 26.19 9.91
N GLY A 692 -24.64 25.25 10.42
CA GLY A 692 -24.14 25.23 11.81
C GLY A 692 -23.76 23.81 12.23
N SER A 693 -22.49 23.58 12.57
CA SER A 693 -21.98 22.30 13.09
C SER A 693 -22.19 22.20 14.60
N ASP A 694 -22.74 21.08 15.08
CA ASP A 694 -22.60 20.53 16.45
C ASP A 694 -23.36 19.18 16.52
N GLU A 695 -22.69 18.07 16.20
CA GLU A 695 -23.19 16.72 16.50
C GLU A 695 -22.29 16.09 17.58
N ALA A 696 -22.90 15.49 18.60
CA ALA A 696 -22.18 14.86 19.71
C ALA A 696 -21.41 13.60 19.26
N ALA A 697 -20.28 13.33 19.90
CA ALA A 697 -19.43 12.21 19.51
C ALA A 697 -20.14 10.84 19.66
N PRO A 698 -19.85 9.85 18.79
CA PRO A 698 -20.47 8.54 18.86
C PRO A 698 -20.12 7.85 20.18
N ARG A 699 -21.12 7.25 20.82
CA ARG A 699 -20.99 6.52 22.08
C ARG A 699 -21.53 5.10 21.96
N SER A 700 -20.94 4.18 22.71
CA SER A 700 -21.36 2.78 22.81
C SER A 700 -22.66 2.61 23.60
N GLU A 701 -23.23 1.41 23.60
CA GLU A 701 -24.43 1.07 24.41
C GLU A 701 -24.23 1.38 25.91
N ASN A 702 -22.99 1.35 26.41
CA ASN A 702 -22.63 1.65 27.80
C ASN A 702 -22.28 3.14 28.03
N GLY A 703 -22.49 4.01 27.05
CA GLY A 703 -22.20 5.45 27.13
C GLY A 703 -20.73 5.84 26.92
N GLU A 704 -19.82 4.88 26.76
CA GLU A 704 -18.40 5.13 26.48
C GLU A 704 -18.15 5.76 25.11
N LEU A 705 -17.17 6.65 25.04
CA LEU A 705 -16.76 7.35 23.82
C LEU A 705 -16.17 6.37 22.80
N ILE A 706 -16.71 6.34 21.58
CA ILE A 706 -16.17 5.51 20.49
C ILE A 706 -15.11 6.33 19.75
N VAL A 707 -13.84 6.10 20.07
CA VAL A 707 -12.71 6.75 19.40
C VAL A 707 -12.20 5.86 18.26
N LYS A 708 -12.06 6.41 17.05
CA LYS A 708 -11.44 5.70 15.93
C LYS A 708 -9.96 6.08 15.84
N ARG A 709 -9.07 5.09 15.68
CA ARG A 709 -7.68 5.37 15.32
C ARG A 709 -7.60 5.86 13.88
N ARG A 710 -6.61 6.69 13.59
CA ARG A 710 -6.19 6.89 12.20
C ARG A 710 -5.49 5.63 11.77
N GLU A 711 -5.89 5.03 10.65
CA GLU A 711 -5.19 3.82 10.22
C GLU A 711 -3.76 4.16 9.80
N VAL A 712 -2.87 3.27 10.22
CA VAL A 712 -1.45 3.53 10.32
C VAL A 712 -0.82 3.58 8.93
N HIS A 713 -0.50 4.79 8.48
CA HIS A 713 0.27 5.03 7.27
C HIS A 713 1.78 4.98 7.59
N SER A 714 2.29 3.80 7.99
CA SER A 714 3.74 3.58 8.08
C SER A 714 4.16 2.31 7.34
N GLY A 715 5.08 2.48 6.39
CA GLY A 715 5.61 1.38 5.60
C GLY A 715 6.32 0.32 6.46
N ARG A 716 6.09 -0.95 6.10
CA ARG A 716 6.70 -2.16 6.67
C ARG A 716 6.12 -2.60 8.03
N ALA A 717 5.06 -3.38 7.95
CA ALA A 717 4.49 -4.10 9.09
C ALA A 717 5.52 -5.00 9.79
N LEU A 718 5.49 -4.97 11.13
CA LEU A 718 6.21 -5.90 12.00
C LEU A 718 5.16 -6.57 12.89
N SER A 719 4.64 -7.71 12.44
CA SER A 719 3.49 -8.36 13.08
C SER A 719 3.88 -9.05 14.39
N VAL A 720 3.13 -8.74 15.45
CA VAL A 720 2.95 -9.60 16.62
C VAL A 720 1.44 -9.84 16.77
N SER A 721 0.96 -10.93 16.17
CA SER A 721 -0.34 -11.59 16.37
C SER A 721 -1.62 -10.72 16.43
N THR A 722 -2.42 -10.82 15.36
CA THR A 722 -3.89 -10.76 15.33
C THR A 722 -4.62 -9.46 15.72
N VAL A 723 -4.54 -8.43 14.85
CA VAL A 723 -5.66 -7.50 14.54
C VAL A 723 -5.53 -7.00 13.08
N GLU A 724 -6.64 -6.84 12.37
CA GLU A 724 -6.77 -6.13 11.08
C GLU A 724 -7.50 -4.79 11.27
N TRP A 725 -7.21 -3.79 10.42
CA TRP A 725 -7.96 -2.51 10.33
C TRP A 725 -7.99 -1.99 8.87
N SER A 726 -8.94 -1.09 8.58
CA SER A 726 -9.48 -0.74 7.25
C SER A 726 -8.75 0.39 6.49
N VAL A 727 -9.46 1.15 5.63
CA VAL A 727 -9.02 2.39 4.96
C VAL A 727 -9.98 3.55 5.30
N ALA A 728 -9.43 4.69 5.71
CA ALA A 728 -10.10 5.84 6.29
C ALA A 728 -10.04 7.03 5.33
N GLU A 729 -11.20 7.65 5.15
CA GLU A 729 -11.39 8.71 4.18
C GLU A 729 -10.53 9.93 4.48
N LYS A 730 -9.92 10.52 3.45
CA LYS A 730 -9.16 11.79 3.55
C LYS A 730 -10.01 13.00 3.97
N THR A 731 -11.33 12.83 4.08
CA THR A 731 -12.33 13.80 4.52
C THR A 731 -12.75 13.61 5.98
N ALA A 732 -12.31 12.54 6.66
CA ALA A 732 -12.66 12.27 8.04
C ALA A 732 -12.20 13.40 8.97
N LYS A 733 -13.14 13.96 9.74
CA LYS A 733 -12.87 14.88 10.86
C LYS A 733 -12.93 14.10 12.17
N PRO A 734 -12.09 14.43 13.16
CA PRO A 734 -12.18 13.78 14.46
C PRO A 734 -13.52 14.14 15.10
N THR A 735 -14.22 13.15 15.62
CA THR A 735 -15.51 13.30 16.32
C THR A 735 -15.33 13.75 17.77
N SER A 736 -14.11 13.67 18.31
CA SER A 736 -13.74 14.15 19.64
C SER A 736 -12.34 14.75 19.67
N ALA A 737 -12.04 15.54 20.70
CA ALA A 737 -10.72 16.09 20.94
C ALA A 737 -9.67 14.98 21.14
N LEU A 738 -9.96 13.95 21.94
CA LEU A 738 -9.08 12.79 22.12
C LEU A 738 -8.75 12.10 20.79
N GLU A 739 -9.73 11.92 19.92
CA GLU A 739 -9.53 11.34 18.58
C GLU A 739 -8.55 12.19 17.74
N GLY A 740 -8.73 13.52 17.72
CA GLY A 740 -7.81 14.43 17.03
C GLY A 740 -6.38 14.33 17.55
N TYR A 741 -6.19 14.32 18.88
CA TYR A 741 -4.87 14.15 19.49
C TYR A 741 -4.26 12.77 19.21
N MET A 742 -5.07 11.71 19.14
CA MET A 742 -4.59 10.38 18.74
C MET A 742 -4.05 10.37 17.30
N TRP A 743 -4.74 11.03 16.36
CA TRP A 743 -4.31 11.10 14.96
C TRP A 743 -3.02 11.90 14.76
N GLU A 744 -2.85 13.00 15.51
CA GLU A 744 -1.60 13.76 15.55
C GLU A 744 -0.47 12.93 16.19
N LYS A 745 -0.78 12.17 17.24
CA LYS A 745 0.19 11.30 17.92
C LYS A 745 0.65 10.15 17.04
N GLU A 746 -0.25 9.54 16.28
CA GLU A 746 0.04 8.54 15.25
C GLU A 746 1.02 9.10 14.21
N THR A 747 0.73 10.29 13.69
CA THR A 747 1.62 11.01 12.76
C THR A 747 3.00 11.27 13.37
N GLN A 748 3.08 11.63 14.65
CA GLN A 748 4.35 11.80 15.36
C GLN A 748 5.11 10.48 15.48
N VAL A 749 4.45 9.39 15.90
CA VAL A 749 5.06 8.07 16.08
C VAL A 749 5.59 7.51 14.77
N ASP A 750 4.89 7.70 13.65
CA ASP A 750 5.33 7.22 12.34
C ASP A 750 6.60 7.93 11.86
N ARG A 751 6.67 9.27 11.98
CA ARG A 751 7.92 10.04 11.75
C ARG A 751 9.08 9.57 12.63
N LEU A 752 8.81 9.08 13.84
CA LEU A 752 9.85 8.51 14.71
C LEU A 752 10.28 7.11 14.23
N ARG A 753 9.33 6.26 13.79
CA ARG A 753 9.61 4.92 13.23
C ARG A 753 10.48 4.99 11.98
N GLU A 754 10.23 5.96 11.10
CA GLU A 754 11.06 6.23 9.91
C GLU A 754 12.51 6.56 10.28
N ARG A 755 12.72 7.44 11.27
CA ARG A 755 14.07 7.82 11.76
C ARG A 755 14.78 6.70 12.52
N THR A 756 14.05 5.82 13.20
CA THR A 756 14.63 4.73 13.99
C THR A 756 13.65 3.56 14.00
N PRO A 757 13.86 2.52 13.16
CA PRO A 757 12.97 1.37 13.07
C PRO A 757 12.82 0.61 14.38
N LEU A 758 11.64 0.04 14.63
CA LEU A 758 11.31 -0.68 15.86
C LEU A 758 12.30 -1.81 16.19
N ALA A 759 12.76 -2.57 15.18
CA ALA A 759 13.73 -3.65 15.37
C ALA A 759 15.08 -3.16 15.93
N LEU A 760 15.56 -2.00 15.47
CA LEU A 760 16.77 -1.37 15.99
C LEU A 760 16.54 -0.84 17.41
N LEU A 761 15.38 -0.22 17.66
CA LEU A 761 14.99 0.28 18.98
C LEU A 761 14.91 -0.86 20.02
N MET A 762 14.29 -1.99 19.67
CA MET A 762 14.26 -3.21 20.51
C MET A 762 15.65 -3.78 20.77
N THR A 763 16.53 -3.75 19.76
CA THR A 763 17.92 -4.21 19.90
C THR A 763 18.70 -3.31 20.87
N ASN A 764 18.54 -1.99 20.76
CA ASN A 764 19.14 -1.01 21.67
C ASN A 764 18.62 -1.18 23.11
N CYS A 765 17.32 -1.43 23.30
CA CYS A 765 16.77 -1.74 24.62
C CYS A 765 17.36 -3.03 25.22
N LYS A 766 17.44 -4.11 24.43
CA LYS A 766 18.06 -5.37 24.88
C LYS A 766 19.53 -5.17 25.27
N ALA A 767 20.31 -4.43 24.46
CA ALA A 767 21.69 -4.08 24.79
C ALA A 767 21.76 -3.27 26.11
N ALA A 768 20.92 -2.25 26.29
CA ALA A 768 20.86 -1.45 27.50
C ALA A 768 20.34 -2.18 28.75
N MET A 769 19.66 -3.32 28.59
CA MET A 769 19.27 -4.20 29.71
C MET A 769 20.38 -5.18 30.11
N LEU A 770 21.28 -5.53 29.18
CA LEU A 770 22.43 -6.41 29.41
C LEU A 770 23.67 -5.64 29.89
N ASP A 771 23.82 -4.38 29.50
CA ASP A 771 24.93 -3.51 29.88
C ASP A 771 24.82 -3.07 31.36
N PRO A 772 25.74 -3.50 32.25
CA PRO A 772 25.71 -3.14 33.66
C PRO A 772 26.04 -1.66 33.92
N THR A 773 26.57 -0.93 32.93
CA THR A 773 26.86 0.51 33.03
C THR A 773 25.63 1.37 32.76
N LYS A 774 24.56 0.80 32.17
CA LYS A 774 23.32 1.53 31.90
C LYS A 774 22.40 1.49 33.13
N PRO A 775 21.78 2.63 33.50
CA PRO A 775 20.85 2.65 34.61
C PRO A 775 19.63 1.79 34.31
N ARG A 776 19.27 0.95 35.29
CA ARG A 776 18.00 0.23 35.31
C ARG A 776 16.85 1.19 35.70
N PRO A 777 15.59 0.84 35.40
CA PRO A 777 14.44 1.52 35.97
C PRO A 777 14.53 1.44 37.50
N ARG A 778 14.31 2.58 38.17
CA ARG A 778 14.13 2.68 39.61
C ARG A 778 12.78 2.07 39.98
N ASP A 779 12.65 1.60 41.21
CA ASP A 779 11.33 1.26 41.74
C ASP A 779 10.51 2.55 41.88
N TRP A 780 9.39 2.64 41.17
CA TRP A 780 8.48 3.80 41.25
C TRP A 780 7.47 3.63 42.39
N ILE A 781 6.95 2.42 42.59
CA ILE A 781 5.88 2.14 43.55
C ILE A 781 6.37 2.15 45.01
N GLY A 782 7.60 1.70 45.29
CA GLY A 782 8.16 1.65 46.65
C GLY A 782 8.21 3.01 47.35
N PRO A 783 8.90 4.04 46.79
CA PRO A 783 8.96 5.38 47.37
C PRO A 783 7.58 6.05 47.52
N VAL A 784 6.67 5.82 46.56
CA VAL A 784 5.29 6.32 46.61
C VAL A 784 4.52 5.68 47.77
N LYS A 785 4.57 4.34 47.93
CA LYS A 785 3.96 3.63 49.07
C LYS A 785 4.57 4.06 50.40
N GLN A 786 5.89 4.26 50.47
CA GLN A 786 6.58 4.71 51.67
C GLN A 786 6.15 6.13 52.09
N ALA A 787 5.98 7.06 51.15
CA ALA A 787 5.52 8.42 51.45
C ALA A 787 4.13 8.45 52.12
N GLY A 788 3.25 7.51 51.75
CA GLY A 788 1.91 7.39 52.33
C GLY A 788 1.82 6.50 53.58
N SER A 789 2.90 5.81 54.01
CA SER A 789 2.83 4.79 55.08
C SER A 789 2.35 5.33 56.43
N ASN A 790 2.53 6.62 56.67
CA ASN A 790 2.11 7.31 57.90
C ASN A 790 0.71 7.95 57.76
N GLY A 791 -0.09 7.50 56.78
CA GLY A 791 -1.40 8.05 56.47
C GLY A 791 -1.34 9.47 55.87
N LYS A 792 -0.23 9.86 55.26
CA LYS A 792 -0.11 11.12 54.51
C LYS A 792 -0.75 10.99 53.12
N PHE A 793 -1.25 12.11 52.59
CA PHE A 793 -1.72 12.16 51.20
C PHE A 793 -0.53 12.42 50.28
N VAL A 794 -0.29 11.53 49.31
CA VAL A 794 0.94 11.59 48.51
C VAL A 794 0.77 12.50 47.29
N ILE A 795 1.64 13.49 47.16
CA ILE A 795 1.66 14.39 45.99
C ILE A 795 2.78 13.98 45.04
N ILE A 796 2.41 13.69 43.79
CA ILE A 796 3.34 13.45 42.69
C ILE A 796 3.34 14.68 41.78
N PRO A 797 4.39 15.53 41.81
CA PRO A 797 4.48 16.69 40.94
C PRO A 797 4.65 16.28 39.46
N GLU A 798 3.92 16.93 38.56
CA GLU A 798 4.06 16.80 37.11
C GLU A 798 4.76 18.03 36.50
N CYS A 799 5.86 17.79 35.80
CA CYS A 799 6.56 18.77 34.99
C CYS A 799 5.87 18.88 33.62
N LYS A 800 5.16 20.01 33.40
CA LYS A 800 4.35 20.25 32.20
C LYS A 800 4.49 21.69 31.70
N ARG A 801 4.64 21.90 30.39
CA ARG A 801 4.95 23.22 29.78
C ARG A 801 3.71 24.03 29.43
N MET A 802 2.67 23.38 28.91
CA MET A 802 1.39 23.98 28.52
C MET A 802 0.21 23.04 28.82
N GLU A 803 -1.02 23.54 28.73
CA GLU A 803 -2.23 22.73 28.57
C GLU A 803 -3.04 23.24 27.37
N PRO A 804 -3.86 22.41 26.71
CA PRO A 804 -4.59 22.83 25.50
C PRO A 804 -5.50 24.05 25.73
N ALA A 805 -6.25 24.07 26.84
CA ALA A 805 -7.23 25.12 27.14
C ALA A 805 -6.61 26.42 27.70
N THR A 806 -5.47 26.35 28.40
CA THR A 806 -4.86 27.50 29.10
C THR A 806 -3.55 27.99 28.46
N GLY A 807 -3.04 27.27 27.46
CA GLY A 807 -1.79 27.59 26.77
C GLY A 807 -0.56 27.37 27.66
N SER A 808 0.48 28.17 27.43
CA SER A 808 1.75 28.02 28.15
C SER A 808 1.62 28.42 29.62
N LEU A 809 1.89 27.46 30.52
CA LEU A 809 1.78 27.63 31.97
C LEU A 809 2.87 28.56 32.54
N ARG A 810 3.98 28.74 31.81
CA ARG A 810 5.10 29.58 32.24
C ARG A 810 5.84 30.22 31.05
N LYS A 811 6.19 31.51 31.16
CA LYS A 811 6.94 32.26 30.11
C LYS A 811 8.32 31.67 29.78
N ARG A 812 8.95 30.95 30.70
CA ARG A 812 10.19 30.19 30.51
C ARG A 812 10.09 28.93 31.37
N PHE A 813 10.06 27.77 30.73
CA PHE A 813 10.02 26.48 31.41
C PHE A 813 11.38 25.78 31.27
N ASP A 814 11.95 25.36 32.39
CA ASP A 814 13.20 24.61 32.47
C ASP A 814 12.96 23.35 33.31
N VAL A 815 12.89 22.20 32.63
CA VAL A 815 12.65 20.91 33.28
C VAL A 815 13.80 20.52 34.21
N SER A 816 15.05 20.88 33.88
CA SER A 816 16.22 20.56 34.69
C SER A 816 16.17 21.30 36.02
N LYS A 817 15.86 22.60 35.97
CA LYS A 817 15.72 23.44 37.17
C LYS A 817 14.57 22.96 38.05
N LEU A 818 13.38 22.74 37.47
CA LEU A 818 12.21 22.30 38.22
C LEU A 818 12.45 20.92 38.86
N VAL A 819 12.97 19.95 38.11
CA VAL A 819 13.24 18.60 38.65
C VAL A 819 14.28 18.60 39.77
N LYS A 820 15.29 19.48 39.71
CA LYS A 820 16.23 19.69 40.83
C LYS A 820 15.49 20.21 42.07
N GLN A 821 14.64 21.22 41.93
CA GLN A 821 13.85 21.76 43.04
C GLN A 821 12.90 20.72 43.64
N LEU A 822 12.20 19.93 42.81
CA LEU A 822 11.31 18.86 43.25
C LEU A 822 12.07 17.73 43.96
N THR A 823 13.28 17.40 43.51
CA THR A 823 14.17 16.41 44.16
C THR A 823 14.62 16.91 45.53
N VAL A 824 15.06 18.17 45.64
CA VAL A 824 15.45 18.80 46.91
C VAL A 824 14.25 18.94 47.87
N ALA A 825 13.04 19.14 47.35
CA ALA A 825 11.81 19.17 48.13
C ALA A 825 11.35 17.77 48.60
N GLY A 826 12.06 16.69 48.27
CA GLY A 826 11.74 15.33 48.71
C GLY A 826 10.52 14.71 48.01
N ALA A 827 10.25 15.07 46.75
CA ALA A 827 9.20 14.41 45.96
C ALA A 827 9.43 12.89 45.91
N SER A 828 8.37 12.09 46.14
CA SER A 828 8.46 10.62 46.15
C SER A 828 8.58 10.01 44.75
N ALA A 829 8.08 10.71 43.75
CA ALA A 829 8.23 10.46 42.32
C ALA A 829 8.05 11.78 41.57
N ILE A 830 8.49 11.87 40.32
CA ILE A 830 8.23 13.03 39.46
C ILE A 830 7.61 12.54 38.16
N SER A 831 6.43 13.07 37.80
CA SER A 831 5.86 12.92 36.47
C SER A 831 6.48 13.96 35.53
N VAL A 832 6.79 13.57 34.31
CA VAL A 832 7.32 14.46 33.28
C VAL A 832 6.51 14.22 32.02
N ASN A 833 5.87 15.30 31.54
CA ASN A 833 5.05 15.22 30.35
C ASN A 833 5.90 15.41 29.09
N SER A 834 5.86 14.44 28.19
CA SER A 834 6.66 14.41 26.96
C SER A 834 5.83 14.60 25.69
N ASP A 835 4.52 14.83 25.79
CA ASP A 835 3.69 15.06 24.62
C ASP A 835 3.89 16.47 24.06
N GLY A 836 4.35 16.56 22.82
CA GLY A 836 4.66 17.82 22.15
C GLY A 836 3.44 18.57 21.59
N VAL A 837 2.29 17.91 21.43
CA VAL A 837 1.06 18.47 20.85
C VAL A 837 0.20 19.07 21.97
N LEU A 838 -0.19 18.23 22.93
CA LEU A 838 -1.06 18.56 24.05
C LEU A 838 -0.38 19.50 25.06
N PHE A 839 0.89 19.23 25.33
CA PHE A 839 1.56 19.69 26.55
C PHE A 839 2.94 20.32 26.31
N GLY A 840 3.36 20.46 25.04
CA GLY A 840 4.58 21.12 24.58
C GLY A 840 5.89 20.44 25.00
N GLY A 841 5.81 19.21 25.50
CA GLY A 841 6.94 18.40 25.99
C GLY A 841 7.76 17.74 24.88
N THR A 842 8.86 17.11 25.27
CA THR A 842 9.77 16.39 24.37
C THR A 842 10.26 15.09 25.02
N MET A 843 10.75 14.16 24.20
CA MET A 843 11.40 12.95 24.72
C MET A 843 12.71 13.27 25.46
N GLU A 844 13.41 14.35 25.08
CA GLU A 844 14.60 14.83 25.79
C GLU A 844 14.29 15.35 27.20
N ASP A 845 13.07 15.81 27.50
CA ASP A 845 12.68 16.23 28.85
C ASP A 845 12.75 15.06 29.85
N ILE A 846 12.43 13.82 29.43
CA ILE A 846 12.55 12.61 30.27
C ILE A 846 14.01 12.36 30.67
N THR A 847 14.93 12.41 29.70
CA THR A 847 16.37 12.23 29.95
C THR A 847 16.92 13.36 30.80
N THR A 848 16.56 14.61 30.49
CA THR A 848 16.96 15.79 31.24
C THR A 848 16.49 15.71 32.70
N ALA A 849 15.27 15.22 32.95
CA ALA A 849 14.74 14.99 34.30
C ALA A 849 15.48 13.84 35.03
N ARG A 850 15.78 12.75 34.34
CA ARG A 850 16.54 11.62 34.91
C ARG A 850 17.94 12.06 35.33
N GLU A 851 18.61 12.87 34.53
CA GLU A 851 19.93 13.45 34.82
C GLU A 851 19.85 14.52 35.93
N ALA A 852 18.86 15.41 35.88
CA ALA A 852 18.65 16.46 36.88
C ALA A 852 18.37 15.90 38.27
N SER A 853 17.54 14.85 38.39
CA SER A 853 17.26 14.16 39.65
C SER A 853 18.49 13.44 40.22
N ASN A 854 19.30 12.79 39.36
CA ASN A 854 20.59 12.23 39.76
C ASN A 854 21.53 13.32 40.32
N ALA A 855 21.70 14.43 39.60
CA ALA A 855 22.61 15.51 39.99
C ALA A 855 22.21 16.18 41.31
N ALA A 856 20.92 16.42 41.54
CA ALA A 856 20.41 16.97 42.79
C ALA A 856 20.65 16.02 43.98
N ALA A 857 20.32 14.73 43.82
CA ALA A 857 20.52 13.71 44.84
C ALA A 857 21.99 13.54 45.26
N VAL A 858 22.92 13.52 44.30
CA VAL A 858 24.36 13.45 44.56
C VAL A 858 24.85 14.69 45.30
N THR A 859 24.40 15.89 44.89
CA THR A 859 24.84 17.15 45.50
C THR A 859 24.42 17.23 46.97
N GLN A 860 23.15 16.95 47.28
CA GLN A 860 22.67 17.06 48.67
C GLN A 860 23.16 15.92 49.59
N SER A 861 23.39 14.72 49.06
CA SER A 861 23.94 13.61 49.85
C SER A 861 25.38 13.82 50.34
N LEU A 862 26.06 14.89 49.88
CA LEU A 862 27.36 15.33 50.39
C LEU A 862 27.24 16.33 51.54
N ASP A 863 26.12 17.05 51.63
CA ASP A 863 25.90 18.17 52.58
C ASP A 863 25.01 17.80 53.78
N SER A 864 24.06 16.85 53.61
CA SER A 864 23.18 16.37 54.68
C SER A 864 23.46 14.89 55.03
N GLY A 865 23.62 14.60 56.33
CA GLY A 865 23.89 13.23 56.83
C GLY A 865 22.75 12.24 56.55
N ASP A 866 21.54 12.73 56.29
CA ASP A 866 20.44 11.99 55.69
C ASP A 866 20.50 12.21 54.16
N GLY A 867 20.92 11.19 53.41
CA GLY A 867 21.12 11.29 51.96
C GLY A 867 19.81 11.42 51.17
N VAL A 868 19.81 12.27 50.14
CA VAL A 868 18.64 12.50 49.27
C VAL A 868 18.62 11.47 48.14
N VAL A 869 17.56 10.67 48.09
CA VAL A 869 17.38 9.65 47.03
C VAL A 869 16.78 10.29 45.77
N ALA A 870 17.35 10.01 44.60
CA ALA A 870 16.85 10.53 43.33
C ALA A 870 15.47 9.93 42.99
N PRO A 871 14.39 10.75 42.86
CA PRO A 871 13.04 10.24 42.64
C PRO A 871 12.87 9.51 41.31
N PRO A 872 12.04 8.46 41.25
CA PRO A 872 11.69 7.76 40.02
C PRO A 872 10.90 8.68 39.06
N ILE A 873 11.20 8.58 37.77
CA ILE A 873 10.60 9.39 36.70
C ILE A 873 9.45 8.63 36.03
N LEU A 874 8.24 9.17 36.14
CA LEU A 874 7.07 8.74 35.37
C LEU A 874 7.04 9.52 34.05
N ALA A 875 7.06 8.82 32.92
CA ALA A 875 6.79 9.42 31.62
C ALA A 875 5.28 9.48 31.39
N SER A 876 4.75 10.71 31.28
CA SER A 876 3.36 11.01 30.96
C SER A 876 3.27 11.39 29.48
N ASP A 877 2.48 10.65 28.71
CA ASP A 877 2.32 10.83 27.26
C ASP A 877 1.03 10.16 26.79
N LEU A 878 0.53 10.53 25.60
CA LEU A 878 -0.53 9.76 24.92
C LEU A 878 0.10 8.49 24.31
N LEU A 879 0.20 7.43 25.13
CA LEU A 879 0.88 6.20 24.76
C LEU A 879 -0.06 5.25 23.99
N LEU A 880 0.13 5.17 22.67
CA LEU A 880 -0.69 4.34 21.76
C LEU A 880 0.03 3.07 21.31
N TYR A 881 1.37 3.10 21.15
CA TYR A 881 2.12 2.01 20.52
C TYR A 881 3.31 1.51 21.35
N PRO A 882 3.67 0.21 21.23
CA PRO A 882 4.87 -0.36 21.87
C PRO A 882 6.17 0.40 21.57
N TYR A 883 6.24 1.07 20.42
CA TYR A 883 7.36 1.91 20.02
C TYR A 883 7.71 2.98 21.08
N GLN A 884 6.69 3.62 21.67
CA GLN A 884 6.88 4.63 22.72
C GLN A 884 7.47 4.02 24.00
N LEU A 885 7.03 2.82 24.41
CA LEU A 885 7.58 2.11 25.59
C LEU A 885 9.10 1.92 25.48
N TYR A 886 9.58 1.44 24.33
CA TYR A 886 11.01 1.25 24.10
C TYR A 886 11.78 2.60 24.10
N LYS A 887 11.19 3.68 23.55
CA LYS A 887 11.79 5.03 23.65
C LYS A 887 11.86 5.52 25.09
N PHE A 888 10.78 5.42 25.88
CA PHE A 888 10.79 5.81 27.29
C PHE A 888 11.82 5.04 28.11
N ARG A 889 11.95 3.72 27.86
CA ARG A 889 12.96 2.88 28.53
C ARG A 889 14.39 3.33 28.22
N LEU A 890 14.67 3.79 27.00
CA LEU A 890 15.99 4.33 26.61
C LEU A 890 16.22 5.76 27.09
N ALA A 891 15.17 6.59 27.12
CA ALA A 891 15.22 7.96 27.63
C ALA A 891 15.44 8.03 29.16
N GLY A 892 15.21 6.92 29.86
CA GLY A 892 15.45 6.80 31.31
C GLY A 892 14.20 6.95 32.17
N ALA A 893 13.01 6.66 31.63
CA ALA A 893 11.80 6.52 32.42
C ALA A 893 11.87 5.30 33.34
N ASP A 894 11.19 5.40 34.49
CA ASP A 894 11.03 4.34 35.49
C ASP A 894 9.61 3.76 35.48
N ALA A 895 8.62 4.61 35.18
CA ALA A 895 7.23 4.25 34.96
C ALA A 895 6.63 4.96 33.74
N VAL A 896 5.50 4.45 33.24
CA VAL A 896 4.71 5.04 32.14
C VAL A 896 3.24 5.11 32.50
N ASN A 897 2.53 6.09 31.95
CA ASN A 897 1.07 6.20 32.05
C ASN A 897 0.37 5.66 30.79
N LEU A 898 -0.73 4.92 30.96
CA LEU A 898 -1.62 4.46 29.89
C LEU A 898 -3.00 5.11 30.05
N VAL A 899 -3.45 5.88 29.07
CA VAL A 899 -4.81 6.44 29.04
C VAL A 899 -5.77 5.37 28.54
N VAL A 900 -6.60 4.82 29.42
CA VAL A 900 -7.42 3.63 29.13
C VAL A 900 -8.46 3.91 28.05
N GLY A 901 -9.11 5.09 28.08
CA GLY A 901 -10.05 5.51 27.04
C GLY A 901 -9.45 5.74 25.63
N ALA A 902 -8.12 5.69 25.47
CA ALA A 902 -7.44 5.78 24.18
C ALA A 902 -6.98 4.40 23.62
N LEU A 903 -7.26 3.32 24.34
CA LEU A 903 -6.70 1.99 24.11
C LEU A 903 -7.76 0.89 24.11
N GLU A 904 -7.66 -0.03 23.16
CA GLU A 904 -8.49 -1.23 23.19
C GLU A 904 -8.06 -2.21 24.29
N SER A 905 -8.97 -3.09 24.69
CA SER A 905 -8.68 -4.18 25.64
C SER A 905 -7.50 -5.07 25.20
N LYS A 906 -7.29 -5.23 23.88
CA LYS A 906 -6.12 -5.95 23.33
C LYS A 906 -4.82 -5.17 23.53
N ASP A 907 -4.81 -3.87 23.24
CA ASP A 907 -3.62 -3.03 23.38
C ASP A 907 -3.20 -2.87 24.83
N LEU A 908 -4.17 -2.66 25.75
CA LEU A 908 -3.90 -2.64 27.19
C LEU A 908 -3.18 -3.91 27.64
N LEU A 909 -3.59 -5.08 27.16
CA LEU A 909 -2.96 -6.35 27.46
C LEU A 909 -1.55 -6.49 26.84
N TYR A 910 -1.33 -5.98 25.63
CA TYR A 910 -0.02 -6.02 24.98
C TYR A 910 0.97 -5.03 25.59
N LEU A 911 0.57 -3.77 25.79
CA LEU A 911 1.39 -2.70 26.33
C LEU A 911 1.84 -3.00 27.76
N THR A 912 0.95 -3.51 28.63
CA THR A 912 1.31 -3.93 30.01
C THR A 912 2.30 -5.09 30.05
N LYS A 913 2.15 -6.10 29.17
CA LYS A 913 3.12 -7.20 29.01
C LYS A 913 4.49 -6.71 28.54
N ILE A 914 4.51 -5.78 27.58
CA ILE A 914 5.76 -5.23 27.03
C ILE A 914 6.46 -4.36 28.08
N ALA A 915 5.73 -3.49 28.79
CA ALA A 915 6.25 -2.67 29.88
C ALA A 915 6.89 -3.54 30.97
N THR A 916 6.18 -4.59 31.43
CA THR A 916 6.71 -5.60 32.36
C THR A 916 8.01 -6.23 31.83
N THR A 917 8.04 -6.61 30.55
CA THR A 917 9.21 -7.26 29.91
C THR A 917 10.44 -6.34 29.89
N ILE A 918 10.25 -5.03 29.70
CA ILE A 918 11.35 -4.04 29.67
C ILE A 918 11.57 -3.33 31.02
N GLN A 919 10.94 -3.83 32.09
CA GLN A 919 11.05 -3.37 33.48
C GLN A 919 10.49 -1.96 33.76
N LEU A 920 9.55 -1.46 32.96
CA LEU A 920 8.80 -0.24 33.27
C LEU A 920 7.56 -0.58 34.11
N GLN A 921 7.33 0.20 35.17
CA GLN A 921 6.09 0.13 35.94
C GLN A 921 4.96 0.88 35.21
N VAL A 922 3.71 0.44 35.40
CA VAL A 922 2.55 0.95 34.63
C VAL A 922 1.52 1.60 35.54
N LEU A 923 1.16 2.83 35.20
CA LEU A 923 -0.04 3.51 35.70
C LEU A 923 -1.14 3.45 34.64
N ALA A 924 -2.39 3.35 35.08
CA ALA A 924 -3.55 3.42 34.19
C ALA A 924 -4.44 4.61 34.56
N SER A 925 -4.62 5.55 33.63
CA SER A 925 -5.56 6.67 33.75
C SER A 925 -6.94 6.27 33.23
N VAL A 926 -7.95 6.42 34.09
CA VAL A 926 -9.35 6.11 33.79
C VAL A 926 -10.26 7.31 34.06
N THR A 927 -11.30 7.47 33.24
CA THR A 927 -12.33 8.53 33.38
C THR A 927 -13.73 7.98 33.67
N SER A 928 -13.90 6.66 33.70
CA SER A 928 -15.21 5.99 33.79
C SER A 928 -15.16 4.66 34.58
N GLU A 929 -16.35 4.13 34.90
CA GLU A 929 -16.54 2.78 35.44
C GLU A 929 -16.12 1.68 34.44
N VAL A 930 -16.54 1.79 33.17
CA VAL A 930 -16.27 0.78 32.13
C VAL A 930 -14.77 0.61 31.89
N GLN A 931 -13.98 1.70 31.98
CA GLN A 931 -12.52 1.64 31.89
C GLN A 931 -11.90 0.91 33.09
N ILE A 932 -12.45 1.07 34.30
CA ILE A 932 -12.03 0.29 35.48
C ILE A 932 -12.33 -1.20 35.27
N GLU A 933 -13.52 -1.54 34.74
CA GLU A 933 -13.87 -2.92 34.40
C GLU A 933 -12.91 -3.53 33.36
N MET A 934 -12.49 -2.77 32.34
CA MET A 934 -11.47 -3.23 31.38
C MET A 934 -10.17 -3.65 32.08
N LEU A 935 -9.72 -2.90 33.08
CA LEU A 935 -8.52 -3.24 33.85
C LEU A 935 -8.67 -4.52 34.69
N THR A 936 -9.88 -4.90 35.11
CA THR A 936 -10.12 -6.18 35.83
C THR A 936 -9.83 -7.42 34.96
N LYS A 937 -9.82 -7.27 33.63
CA LYS A 937 -9.51 -8.33 32.66
C LYS A 937 -8.00 -8.62 32.58
N LEU A 938 -7.15 -7.73 33.12
CA LEU A 938 -5.69 -7.90 33.16
C LEU A 938 -5.26 -8.84 34.30
N GLY A 939 -4.03 -9.36 34.21
CA GLY A 939 -3.45 -10.21 35.26
C GLY A 939 -3.02 -9.39 36.49
N PRO A 940 -3.08 -9.96 37.72
CA PRO A 940 -2.60 -9.29 38.92
C PRO A 940 -1.14 -8.81 38.76
N GLY A 941 -0.84 -7.61 39.27
CA GLY A 941 0.49 -6.99 39.15
C GLY A 941 0.80 -6.36 37.79
N SER A 942 -0.12 -6.38 36.82
CA SER A 942 0.05 -5.67 35.54
C SER A 942 -0.03 -4.15 35.68
N ILE A 943 -0.78 -3.66 36.69
CA ILE A 943 -1.00 -2.25 37.01
C ILE A 943 -0.40 -1.96 38.38
N HIS A 944 0.42 -0.92 38.48
CA HIS A 944 1.16 -0.55 39.69
C HIS A 944 0.46 0.57 40.48
N ALA A 945 -0.26 1.47 39.79
CA ALA A 945 -1.22 2.38 40.40
C ALA A 945 -2.34 2.73 39.40
N LEU A 946 -3.52 3.06 39.93
CA LEU A 946 -4.66 3.57 39.17
C LEU A 946 -4.71 5.09 39.29
N VAL A 947 -5.00 5.82 38.21
CA VAL A 947 -5.17 7.28 38.22
C VAL A 947 -6.60 7.61 37.79
N LEU A 948 -7.40 8.18 38.69
CA LEU A 948 -8.73 8.69 38.38
C LEU A 948 -8.56 10.08 37.78
N SER A 949 -8.84 10.22 36.49
CA SER A 949 -8.71 11.46 35.75
C SER A 949 -10.00 12.28 35.84
N ASN A 950 -9.88 13.54 36.24
CA ASN A 950 -10.94 14.55 36.20
C ASN A 950 -10.94 15.23 34.82
N ARG A 951 -10.84 14.46 33.73
CA ARG A 951 -10.80 14.99 32.36
C ARG A 951 -11.93 14.36 31.55
N GLU A 952 -12.70 15.19 30.87
CA GLU A 952 -13.63 14.73 29.84
C GLU A 952 -12.83 14.41 28.58
N LEU A 953 -13.00 13.22 28.00
CA LEU A 953 -12.22 12.80 26.82
C LEU A 953 -12.80 13.36 25.52
N GLU A 954 -14.10 13.68 25.49
CA GLU A 954 -14.75 14.24 24.30
C GLU A 954 -14.22 15.65 23.97
N THR A 955 -14.06 16.53 24.98
CA THR A 955 -13.53 17.90 24.80
C THR A 955 -12.08 18.08 25.25
N PHE A 956 -11.55 17.12 26.01
CA PHE A 956 -10.27 17.21 26.74
C PHE A 956 -10.22 18.25 27.87
N ASP A 957 -11.38 18.81 28.26
CA ASP A 957 -11.51 19.74 29.38
C ASP A 957 -11.31 19.06 30.74
N PHE A 958 -10.89 19.86 31.73
CA PHE A 958 -10.68 19.41 33.10
C PHE A 958 -11.88 19.76 33.98
N ASP A 959 -12.48 18.76 34.64
CA ASP A 959 -13.50 18.92 35.67
C ASP A 959 -12.92 19.63 36.90
N GLY A 960 -13.07 20.95 36.92
CA GLY A 960 -12.68 21.80 38.03
C GLY A 960 -13.49 21.57 39.32
N SER A 961 -14.55 20.75 39.32
CA SER A 961 -15.32 20.39 40.53
C SER A 961 -14.75 19.17 41.26
N GLY A 962 -14.04 18.30 40.54
CA GLY A 962 -13.48 17.05 41.07
C GLY A 962 -14.52 16.00 41.46
N GLU A 963 -15.77 16.15 41.01
CA GLU A 963 -16.87 15.22 41.31
C GLU A 963 -16.74 13.92 40.51
N GLN A 964 -16.13 13.96 39.33
CA GLN A 964 -15.85 12.76 38.51
C GLN A 964 -15.00 11.74 39.28
N ALA A 965 -13.83 12.14 39.81
CA ALA A 965 -12.99 11.24 40.61
C ALA A 965 -13.67 10.78 41.91
N LEU A 966 -14.44 11.65 42.58
CA LEU A 966 -15.21 11.26 43.79
C LEU A 966 -16.30 10.23 43.49
N SER A 967 -16.91 10.27 42.31
CA SER A 967 -17.88 9.27 41.84
C SER A 967 -17.19 7.92 41.63
N LEU A 968 -16.06 7.90 40.91
CA LEU A 968 -15.29 6.68 40.64
C LEU A 968 -14.72 6.03 41.91
N LEU A 969 -14.33 6.82 42.92
CA LEU A 969 -13.88 6.29 44.22
C LEU A 969 -14.98 5.51 44.98
N LYS A 970 -16.26 5.85 44.75
CA LYS A 970 -17.42 5.22 45.41
C LYS A 970 -17.98 4.03 44.61
N ASN A 971 -17.46 3.79 43.41
CA ASN A 971 -18.03 2.85 42.46
C ASN A 971 -17.70 1.38 42.80
N GLU A 972 -18.61 0.45 42.49
CA GLU A 972 -18.44 -0.98 42.77
C GLU A 972 -17.34 -1.61 41.90
N ALA A 973 -17.14 -1.18 40.65
CA ALA A 973 -16.08 -1.68 39.78
C ALA A 973 -14.68 -1.46 40.38
N LEU A 974 -14.50 -0.42 41.19
CA LEU A 974 -13.25 -0.15 41.89
C LEU A 974 -12.96 -1.18 42.99
N LYS A 975 -14.00 -1.76 43.62
CA LYS A 975 -13.84 -2.88 44.56
C LYS A 975 -13.41 -4.14 43.81
N ALA A 976 -14.05 -4.44 42.68
CA ALA A 976 -13.65 -5.56 41.81
C ALA A 976 -12.19 -5.40 41.31
N PHE A 977 -11.76 -4.18 40.98
CA PHE A 977 -10.35 -3.89 40.67
C PHE A 977 -9.40 -4.20 41.84
N ARG A 978 -9.73 -3.77 43.07
CA ARG A 978 -8.94 -4.06 44.27
C ARG A 978 -8.91 -5.57 44.61
N GLU A 979 -10.01 -6.28 44.45
CA GLU A 979 -10.06 -7.74 44.61
C GLU A 979 -9.17 -8.47 43.61
N LYS A 980 -9.10 -7.95 42.36
CA LYS A 980 -8.31 -8.55 41.28
C LYS A 980 -6.81 -8.26 41.38
N HIS A 981 -6.42 -7.01 41.62
CA HIS A 981 -5.03 -6.55 41.53
C HIS A 981 -4.32 -6.38 42.87
N GLY A 982 -5.08 -6.42 43.98
CA GLY A 982 -4.57 -6.18 45.33
C GLY A 982 -5.18 -4.91 45.93
N SER A 983 -5.56 -4.99 47.20
CA SER A 983 -6.09 -3.84 47.95
C SER A 983 -5.04 -2.77 48.24
N ASP A 984 -3.75 -3.09 48.03
CA ASP A 984 -2.59 -2.24 48.25
C ASP A 984 -2.12 -1.48 47.00
N VAL A 985 -2.79 -1.64 45.85
CA VAL A 985 -2.55 -0.81 44.65
C VAL A 985 -2.99 0.63 44.95
N PRO A 986 -2.10 1.64 44.88
CA PRO A 986 -2.46 3.03 45.11
C PRO A 986 -3.45 3.54 44.07
N ILE A 987 -4.42 4.33 44.55
CA ILE A 987 -5.33 5.09 43.71
C ILE A 987 -4.95 6.56 43.83
N LEU A 988 -4.54 7.14 42.72
CA LEU A 988 -4.21 8.54 42.59
C LEU A 988 -5.34 9.28 41.86
N VAL A 989 -5.40 10.60 42.02
CA VAL A 989 -6.34 11.48 41.31
C VAL A 989 -5.56 12.50 40.49
N GLU A 990 -6.02 12.82 39.27
CA GLU A 990 -5.48 13.93 38.49
C GLU A 990 -5.95 15.28 39.06
N GLY A 991 -5.00 16.17 39.37
CA GLY A 991 -5.27 17.48 39.96
C GLY A 991 -4.57 18.63 39.26
N ARG A 992 -5.20 19.81 39.33
CA ARG A 992 -4.53 21.12 39.14
C ARG A 992 -4.08 21.67 40.50
N VAL A 993 -3.47 22.85 40.52
CA VAL A 993 -2.97 23.47 41.76
C VAL A 993 -4.08 24.15 42.54
N GLY A 994 -4.11 23.86 43.85
CA GLY A 994 -5.33 23.98 44.61
C GLY A 994 -6.27 22.86 44.16
N LEU A 995 -6.24 21.73 44.86
CA LEU A 995 -6.80 20.46 44.38
C LEU A 995 -8.32 20.48 44.07
N ILE A 996 -9.07 21.53 44.42
CA ILE A 996 -10.23 21.98 43.63
C ILE A 996 -10.19 23.51 43.48
N GLU A 997 -10.56 24.02 42.29
CA GLU A 997 -11.01 25.40 42.08
C GLU A 997 -12.41 25.68 42.69
N ARG A 998 -12.78 25.02 43.80
CA ARG A 998 -13.99 25.31 44.62
C ARG A 998 -13.63 26.38 45.64
N ASP A 999 -13.72 27.65 45.26
CA ASP A 999 -13.85 28.84 46.13
C ASP A 999 -13.10 28.80 47.49
N GLY A 1000 -11.88 28.25 47.51
CA GLY A 1000 -10.98 28.25 48.67
C GLY A 1000 -10.87 26.98 49.55
N ASP A 1001 -11.66 25.91 49.37
CA ASP A 1001 -11.58 24.71 50.26
C ASP A 1001 -10.86 23.49 49.66
N ASN A 1002 -9.54 23.62 49.50
CA ASN A 1002 -8.68 22.51 49.06
C ASN A 1002 -8.52 21.40 50.12
N ALA A 1003 -8.58 21.75 51.41
CA ALA A 1003 -8.38 20.80 52.50
C ALA A 1003 -9.57 19.85 52.66
N GLY A 1004 -10.80 20.37 52.51
CA GLY A 1004 -12.03 19.59 52.48
C GLY A 1004 -12.04 18.54 51.37
N TYR A 1005 -11.53 18.86 50.18
CA TYR A 1005 -11.44 17.88 49.09
C TYR A 1005 -10.40 16.80 49.31
N ILE A 1006 -9.17 17.18 49.71
CA ILE A 1006 -8.11 16.19 50.00
C ILE A 1006 -8.59 15.22 51.09
N LYS A 1007 -9.29 15.75 52.11
CA LYS A 1007 -9.96 14.94 53.12
C LYS A 1007 -11.03 14.03 52.51
N ALA A 1008 -11.93 14.54 51.67
CA ALA A 1008 -12.97 13.74 51.02
C ALA A 1008 -12.40 12.64 50.12
N LEU A 1009 -11.38 12.93 49.30
CA LEU A 1009 -10.67 11.93 48.47
C LEU A 1009 -10.09 10.81 49.34
N LYS A 1010 -9.41 11.18 50.42
CA LYS A 1010 -8.77 10.25 51.37
C LYS A 1010 -9.80 9.39 52.12
N GLU A 1011 -10.92 9.98 52.57
CA GLU A 1011 -12.03 9.27 53.21
C GLU A 1011 -12.70 8.27 52.25
N ASN A 1012 -12.71 8.56 50.95
CA ASN A 1012 -13.20 7.64 49.90
C ASN A 1012 -12.08 6.73 49.33
N GLY A 1013 -10.91 6.66 49.97
CA GLY A 1013 -9.88 5.65 49.69
C GLY A 1013 -8.83 6.02 48.63
N ALA A 1014 -8.73 7.29 48.23
CA ALA A 1014 -7.60 7.78 47.44
C ALA A 1014 -6.31 7.81 48.29
N PHE A 1015 -5.20 7.43 47.67
CA PHE A 1015 -3.86 7.41 48.27
C PHE A 1015 -3.10 8.74 48.06
N GLY A 1016 -3.39 9.46 46.98
CA GLY A 1016 -2.66 10.66 46.60
C GLY A 1016 -3.20 11.32 45.34
N ALA A 1017 -2.44 12.28 44.79
CA ALA A 1017 -2.75 12.98 43.56
C ALA A 1017 -1.51 13.25 42.71
N ILE A 1018 -1.70 13.30 41.38
CA ILE A 1018 -0.72 13.81 40.43
C ILE A 1018 -1.09 15.27 40.13
N ILE A 1019 -0.19 16.22 40.39
CA ILE A 1019 -0.46 17.66 40.26
C ILE A 1019 0.45 18.29 39.21
N GLY A 1020 -0.13 18.81 38.13
CA GLY A 1020 0.60 19.48 37.05
C GLY A 1020 0.41 20.99 37.01
N GLY A 1021 -0.74 21.44 36.50
CA GLY A 1021 -0.96 22.76 35.90
C GLY A 1021 -0.32 23.97 36.60
N GLY A 1022 -0.44 24.08 37.93
CA GLY A 1022 0.16 25.21 38.64
C GLY A 1022 1.52 24.97 39.32
N ILE A 1023 2.07 23.75 39.37
CA ILE A 1023 3.47 23.58 39.80
C ILE A 1023 4.40 24.25 38.79
N ALA A 1024 4.02 24.26 37.52
CA ALA A 1024 4.63 25.07 36.48
C ALA A 1024 4.35 26.58 36.61
N ALA A 1025 3.29 27.01 37.31
CA ALA A 1025 2.92 28.42 37.48
C ALA A 1025 3.46 29.07 38.77
N ILE A 1026 3.88 28.26 39.75
CA ILE A 1026 4.45 28.73 41.01
C ILE A 1026 5.85 29.35 40.78
N ASN A 1027 6.15 30.44 41.52
CA ASN A 1027 7.47 31.07 41.49
C ASN A 1027 8.55 30.16 42.10
N ASP A 1028 9.77 30.25 41.57
CA ASP A 1028 10.86 29.29 41.86
C ASP A 1028 11.18 29.12 43.36
N ASP A 1029 10.97 30.16 44.16
CA ASP A 1029 11.35 30.18 45.58
C ASP A 1029 10.32 29.50 46.52
N SER A 1030 9.10 29.20 46.04
CA SER A 1030 8.00 28.67 46.88
C SER A 1030 7.60 27.22 46.61
N VAL A 1031 8.17 26.56 45.59
CA VAL A 1031 7.82 25.17 45.18
C VAL A 1031 7.87 24.17 46.35
N ALA A 1032 8.92 24.20 47.17
CA ALA A 1032 9.09 23.29 48.30
C ALA A 1032 8.09 23.54 49.45
N GLN A 1033 7.70 24.80 49.67
CA GLN A 1033 6.71 25.17 50.68
C GLN A 1033 5.31 24.69 50.25
N SER A 1034 4.94 24.86 48.98
CA SER A 1034 3.67 24.38 48.43
C SER A 1034 3.53 22.86 48.52
N LEU A 1035 4.56 22.10 48.10
CA LEU A 1035 4.55 20.63 48.22
C LEU A 1035 4.39 20.16 49.67
N THR A 1036 5.14 20.76 50.60
CA THR A 1036 5.04 20.43 52.03
C THR A 1036 3.65 20.73 52.58
N SER A 1037 3.06 21.86 52.17
CA SER A 1037 1.72 22.28 52.60
C SER A 1037 0.57 21.44 52.05
N TRP A 1038 0.76 20.71 50.95
CA TRP A 1038 -0.27 19.82 50.38
C TRP A 1038 -0.14 18.36 50.87
N ALA A 1039 1.01 17.99 51.43
CA ALA A 1039 1.29 16.65 51.95
C ALA A 1039 1.04 16.50 53.47
N MET A 1040 0.85 17.61 54.19
CA MET A 1040 0.36 17.64 55.58
C MET A 1040 -1.16 17.63 55.64
#